data_AF-A0A8H3UJL4-F1
#
_entry.id   AF-A0A8H3UJL4-F1
#
_cell.length_a   1.000
_cell.length_b   1.000
_cell.length_c   1.000
_cell.angle_alpha   90.00
_cell.angle_beta   90.00
_cell.angle_gamma   90.00
#
_symmetry.space_group_name_H-M   'P 1'
#
loop_
_entity.id
_entity.type
_entity.pdbx_description
1 polymer ?
#
loop_
_entity_poly.entity_id
_entity_poly.type
_entity_poly.pdbx_seq_one_letter_code
_entity_poly.pdbx_strand_id
1 'polypeptide(L)'
;MVDLSPSAGVAIGILVGIASTCIQSIGLTQQRKSHLLEEQKQDDGHVQRPPYRRRRWQLGMLAFLIANIVGSSIQITTLPLPVLSTLQASGLVFNTICATVILGEPFTRYSLVGTILVAIGAVLIGIFGSVTEPSHNLNQLLVLLGRGQFLMWLFGTFFVAVLIIASTFMLKRLPSKNTHRMRLIRGMAYGSASGILSAHCLLLAKSAVELLVRTIADRNNQFNRWQSWMILLGLVFLALTQLYYLHRGLKLCSTSVLYPFVFCIYNIVAILDGLIYFDQGSRLPVRDAALIAVGTAVLLGGVFALSWRLQEDENMPGPSVVDVKAPARVLTPRTILQPGLGLADESEEDSDEESPLLRPGDEEATVRPSRSSETTPLLRTKTASAWQEPKTRRKNRALTKGSLRPGKLRKSVTTNEETNDLWDELNDRGNRRSGEYSPHSMRSPSFSKLAGRRSASGGRRAFTLPPRRLSGSERLSKMGWGLWDSGRGKSHESLPVGRDPASPPGASEPTDGEDTEGEQGMKRRSLGWNMGGDRGRGSGTSTSEDPGNGWFKMKWWKKRWKSGDEEEILEGVINMSEVMAEKVVDSTPKTVLVLGGSYAGISAAHNFLRNVLPSLPDKASYNVTLVNTSSHFYSRPSAPRGVVSEKLHPFSKAYYDIAQGFAAYPAGQFTFLEGTATSFDPATHTVGIALPTKQVQTVTYHALVIATGTAPTWVAHGIHTTHQLTQESQKAFHAALPSAKTIVIAGGGPAGVETAGELGHELNGLPGMFASAPKDPKVKITIVTSDTKLLPALRPAIATKAENILAKMGVNVIYGTKVESVLPVNAGNEDPATLALDGVTTKTTVTLSNGENIAADLYIPAMGVKPNTQFVPKNFLSEKGYINNNAKTLRIDEAGPNVYAVGDVATYCVGGVMDIYSAIPVLGENMKRDLLGDKATGVDKQYSPNRKETQLVPIGRSKGVGAIMGWKLPSFFVWMIKGRDYFAGMTQPVVDGSKWGKIPK
;
A
#
# COMPACT_ATOMS: atom_id res chain seq x y z
N MET A 1 -28.04 28.70 28.42
CA MET A 1 -28.68 27.76 27.48
C MET A 1 -30.18 27.96 27.62
N VAL A 2 -30.99 27.67 26.60
CA VAL A 2 -32.45 27.69 26.78
C VAL A 2 -32.84 26.42 27.54
N ASP A 3 -33.57 26.55 28.63
CA ASP A 3 -34.07 25.42 29.43
C ASP A 3 -35.19 24.70 28.67
N LEU A 4 -34.79 23.89 27.70
CA LEU A 4 -35.65 22.99 26.96
C LEU A 4 -36.13 21.87 27.88
N SER A 5 -37.43 21.59 27.87
CA SER A 5 -37.98 20.36 28.47
C SER A 5 -37.18 19.13 27.99
N PRO A 6 -36.94 18.11 28.83
CA PRO A 6 -36.30 16.87 28.40
C PRO A 6 -36.94 16.24 27.14
N SER A 7 -38.27 16.33 27.02
CA SER A 7 -39.00 15.89 25.83
C SER A 7 -38.69 16.71 24.58
N ALA A 8 -38.49 18.02 24.72
CA ALA A 8 -38.09 18.90 23.62
C ALA A 8 -36.64 18.65 23.20
N GLY A 9 -35.74 18.34 24.16
CA GLY A 9 -34.37 17.94 23.87
C GLY A 9 -34.28 16.67 23.02
N VAL A 10 -35.05 15.63 23.38
CA VAL A 10 -35.14 14.39 22.59
C VAL A 10 -35.76 14.65 21.20
N ALA A 11 -36.83 15.44 21.12
CA ALA A 11 -37.47 15.78 19.84
C ALA A 11 -36.49 16.51 18.89
N ILE A 12 -35.69 17.46 19.41
CA ILE A 12 -34.64 18.13 18.64
C ILE A 12 -33.56 17.12 18.21
N GLY A 13 -33.15 16.22 19.09
CA GLY A 13 -32.20 15.14 18.77
C GLY A 13 -32.66 14.25 17.62
N ILE A 14 -33.94 13.85 17.62
CA ILE A 14 -34.54 13.04 16.55
C ILE A 14 -34.60 13.83 15.24
N LEU A 15 -35.08 15.08 15.26
CA LEU A 15 -35.17 15.93 14.08
C LEU A 15 -33.80 16.21 13.44
N VAL A 16 -32.79 16.55 14.27
CA VAL A 16 -31.40 16.74 13.81
C VAL A 16 -30.82 15.43 13.30
N GLY A 17 -31.17 14.29 13.91
CA GLY A 17 -30.75 12.97 13.44
C GLY A 17 -31.30 12.62 12.05
N ILE A 18 -32.60 12.80 11.85
CA ILE A 18 -33.27 12.56 10.56
C ILE A 18 -32.72 13.52 9.48
N ALA A 19 -32.50 14.79 9.81
CA ALA A 19 -31.89 15.75 8.89
C ALA A 19 -30.43 15.39 8.54
N SER A 20 -29.63 15.00 9.55
CA SER A 20 -28.23 14.57 9.38
C SER A 20 -28.11 13.33 8.49
N THR A 21 -28.87 12.28 8.78
CA THR A 21 -28.87 11.03 8.00
C THR A 21 -29.35 11.23 6.56
N CYS A 22 -30.31 12.14 6.34
CA CYS A 22 -30.72 12.57 5.00
C CYS A 22 -29.57 13.27 4.25
N ILE A 23 -28.92 14.28 4.85
CA ILE A 23 -27.78 15.00 4.24
C ILE A 23 -26.60 14.05 3.97
N GLN A 24 -26.33 13.12 4.89
CA GLN A 24 -25.32 12.07 4.74
C GLN A 24 -25.60 11.19 3.52
N SER A 25 -26.86 10.76 3.35
CA SER A 25 -27.31 9.92 2.23
C SER A 25 -27.24 10.66 0.88
N ILE A 26 -27.62 11.94 0.86
CA ILE A 26 -27.43 12.83 -0.31
C ILE A 26 -25.93 12.93 -0.64
N GLY A 27 -25.08 13.13 0.36
CA GLY A 27 -23.63 13.24 0.20
C GLY A 27 -23.01 11.99 -0.44
N LEU A 28 -23.36 10.80 0.05
CA LEU A 28 -22.93 9.52 -0.52
C LEU A 28 -23.46 9.30 -1.95
N THR A 29 -24.73 9.65 -2.19
CA THR A 29 -25.35 9.47 -3.51
C THR A 29 -24.75 10.41 -4.55
N GLN A 30 -24.41 11.65 -4.18
CA GLN A 30 -23.68 12.59 -5.04
C GLN A 30 -22.25 12.13 -5.34
N GLN A 31 -21.57 11.53 -4.36
CA GLN A 31 -20.28 10.87 -4.62
C GLN A 31 -20.45 9.73 -5.63
N ARG A 32 -21.38 8.78 -5.42
CA ARG A 32 -21.68 7.69 -6.36
C ARG A 32 -22.01 8.20 -7.76
N LYS A 33 -22.86 9.22 -7.89
CA LYS A 33 -23.17 9.88 -9.17
C LYS A 33 -21.93 10.50 -9.81
N SER A 34 -21.02 11.08 -9.02
CA SER A 34 -19.75 11.62 -9.51
C SER A 34 -18.70 10.56 -9.90
N HIS A 35 -18.93 9.28 -9.60
CA HIS A 35 -18.15 8.16 -10.15
C HIS A 35 -18.78 7.65 -11.45
N LEU A 36 -20.09 7.36 -11.45
CA LEU A 36 -20.83 6.90 -12.64
C LEU A 36 -20.71 7.89 -13.83
N LEU A 37 -20.74 9.20 -13.58
CA LEU A 37 -20.54 10.23 -14.62
C LEU A 37 -19.09 10.39 -15.10
N GLU A 38 -18.12 9.83 -14.38
CA GLU A 38 -16.71 9.80 -14.80
C GLU A 38 -16.40 8.50 -15.55
N GLU A 39 -17.06 7.39 -15.16
CA GLU A 39 -17.08 6.12 -15.90
C GLU A 39 -17.73 6.28 -17.28
N GLN A 40 -18.88 6.98 -17.38
CA GLN A 40 -19.47 7.29 -18.70
C GLN A 40 -18.51 8.05 -19.64
N LYS A 41 -17.59 8.87 -19.10
CA LYS A 41 -16.58 9.60 -19.89
C LYS A 41 -15.37 8.76 -20.26
N GLN A 42 -15.20 7.59 -19.64
CA GLN A 42 -14.18 6.62 -20.01
C GLN A 42 -14.54 5.94 -21.34
N ASP A 43 -15.83 5.66 -21.54
CA ASP A 43 -16.36 5.12 -22.80
C ASP A 43 -16.17 6.11 -23.97
N ASP A 44 -16.29 7.42 -23.70
CA ASP A 44 -15.98 8.51 -24.64
C ASP A 44 -14.46 8.77 -24.85
N GLY A 45 -13.58 7.98 -24.21
CA GLY A 45 -12.12 8.07 -24.38
C GLY A 45 -11.43 9.25 -23.69
N HIS A 46 -12.07 9.91 -22.72
CA HIS A 46 -11.47 11.02 -21.97
C HIS A 46 -10.61 10.56 -20.78
N VAL A 47 -9.60 11.37 -20.42
CA VAL A 47 -8.71 11.10 -19.27
C VAL A 47 -9.45 11.33 -17.95
N GLN A 48 -9.59 10.25 -17.15
CA GLN A 48 -10.23 10.28 -15.84
C GLN A 48 -9.60 11.33 -14.89
N ARG A 49 -10.45 12.08 -14.19
CA ARG A 49 -10.05 13.03 -13.14
C ARG A 49 -10.10 12.36 -11.77
N PRO A 50 -9.08 12.54 -10.90
CA PRO A 50 -9.09 11.94 -9.57
C PRO A 50 -10.22 12.55 -8.70
N PRO A 51 -10.79 11.80 -7.73
CA PRO A 51 -12.01 12.21 -7.01
C PRO A 51 -11.90 13.60 -6.35
N TYR A 52 -10.76 13.89 -5.73
CA TYR A 52 -10.49 15.17 -5.06
C TYR A 52 -10.44 16.40 -6.00
N ARG A 53 -10.49 16.22 -7.33
CA ARG A 53 -10.63 17.31 -8.33
C ARG A 53 -12.05 17.47 -8.87
N ARG A 54 -13.00 16.57 -8.57
CA ARG A 54 -14.38 16.63 -9.06
C ARG A 54 -15.26 17.42 -8.09
N ARG A 55 -15.89 18.52 -8.54
CA ARG A 55 -16.70 19.39 -7.67
C ARG A 55 -17.91 18.67 -7.05
N ARG A 56 -18.59 17.79 -7.80
CA ARG A 56 -19.72 16.98 -7.30
C ARG A 56 -19.29 16.02 -6.19
N TRP A 57 -18.13 15.38 -6.34
CA TRP A 57 -17.52 14.56 -5.28
C TRP A 57 -17.12 15.39 -4.06
N GLN A 58 -16.45 16.53 -4.24
CA GLN A 58 -16.07 17.44 -3.15
C GLN A 58 -17.28 17.93 -2.34
N LEU A 59 -18.36 18.35 -3.01
CA LEU A 59 -19.60 18.79 -2.36
C LEU A 59 -20.28 17.63 -1.62
N GLY A 60 -20.33 16.44 -2.23
CA GLY A 60 -20.85 15.23 -1.58
C GLY A 60 -20.04 14.81 -0.35
N MET A 61 -18.71 14.95 -0.39
CA MET A 61 -17.83 14.65 0.73
C MET A 61 -17.90 15.71 1.84
N LEU A 62 -18.06 16.99 1.49
CA LEU A 62 -18.26 18.07 2.45
C LEU A 62 -19.59 17.93 3.20
N ALA A 63 -20.69 17.70 2.48
CA ALA A 63 -22.01 17.45 3.06
C ALA A 63 -21.98 16.24 4.02
N PHE A 64 -21.31 15.17 3.59
CA PHE A 64 -21.09 13.96 4.38
C PHE A 64 -20.30 14.22 5.67
N LEU A 65 -19.17 14.95 5.60
CA LEU A 65 -18.37 15.27 6.79
C LEU A 65 -19.11 16.16 7.78
N ILE A 66 -19.82 17.19 7.30
CA ILE A 66 -20.61 18.09 8.14
C ILE A 66 -21.73 17.31 8.83
N ALA A 67 -22.47 16.47 8.08
CA ALA A 67 -23.55 15.66 8.62
C ALA A 67 -23.08 14.69 9.73
N ASN A 68 -21.94 14.02 9.53
CA ASN A 68 -21.38 13.11 10.52
C ASN A 68 -20.86 13.86 11.76
N ILE A 69 -20.05 14.92 11.59
CA ILE A 69 -19.40 15.61 12.71
C ILE A 69 -20.44 16.34 13.57
N VAL A 70 -21.29 17.16 12.95
CA VAL A 70 -22.27 17.98 13.69
C VAL A 70 -23.46 17.12 14.11
N GLY A 71 -24.03 16.37 13.17
CA GLY A 71 -25.25 15.60 13.41
C GLY A 71 -25.04 14.46 14.41
N SER A 72 -23.99 13.64 14.26
CA SER A 72 -23.76 12.53 15.19
C SER A 72 -23.40 13.02 16.59
N SER A 73 -22.67 14.13 16.72
CA SER A 73 -22.36 14.72 18.05
C SER A 73 -23.64 15.15 18.79
N ILE A 74 -24.60 15.75 18.08
CA ILE A 74 -25.89 16.14 18.67
C ILE A 74 -26.74 14.89 18.98
N GLN A 75 -26.83 13.94 18.06
CA GLN A 75 -27.58 12.68 18.28
C GLN A 75 -27.05 11.91 19.50
N ILE A 76 -25.73 11.71 19.59
CA ILE A 76 -25.08 10.93 20.66
C ILE A 76 -25.29 11.58 22.05
N THR A 77 -25.36 12.91 22.12
CA THR A 77 -25.55 13.64 23.39
C THR A 77 -27.01 13.83 23.79
N THR A 78 -27.94 13.84 22.84
CA THR A 78 -29.37 14.14 23.12
C THR A 78 -30.27 12.91 23.13
N LEU A 79 -29.84 11.78 22.58
CA LEU A 79 -30.69 10.59 22.42
C LEU A 79 -30.29 9.43 23.37
N PRO A 80 -31.28 8.73 23.95
CA PRO A 80 -31.07 7.43 24.58
C PRO A 80 -30.47 6.41 23.60
N LEU A 81 -29.67 5.46 24.09
CA LEU A 81 -29.03 4.43 23.24
C LEU A 81 -30.02 3.64 22.35
N PRO A 82 -31.21 3.21 22.84
CA PRO A 82 -32.19 2.52 22.00
C PRO A 82 -32.67 3.36 20.81
N VAL A 83 -33.02 4.64 21.04
CA VAL A 83 -33.45 5.56 19.98
C VAL A 83 -32.31 5.87 19.01
N LEU A 84 -31.10 6.08 19.53
CA LEU A 84 -29.91 6.37 18.72
C LEU A 84 -29.56 5.23 17.74
N SER A 85 -29.60 3.97 18.21
CA SER A 85 -29.28 2.80 17.38
C SER A 85 -30.24 2.67 16.19
N THR A 86 -31.54 2.78 16.47
CA THR A 86 -32.61 2.62 15.48
C THR A 86 -32.70 3.79 14.50
N LEU A 87 -32.35 5.00 14.91
CA LEU A 87 -32.31 6.17 14.03
C LEU A 87 -31.34 5.97 12.85
N GLN A 88 -30.28 5.18 13.01
CA GLN A 88 -29.37 4.82 11.92
C GLN A 88 -30.07 4.03 10.79
N ALA A 89 -31.16 3.32 11.08
CA ALA A 89 -31.95 2.62 10.07
C ALA A 89 -32.60 3.60 9.06
N SER A 90 -32.87 4.85 9.46
CA SER A 90 -33.36 5.88 8.55
C SER A 90 -32.36 6.20 7.43
N GLY A 91 -31.06 5.98 7.66
CA GLY A 91 -30.04 6.09 6.62
C GLY A 91 -30.24 5.11 5.46
N LEU A 92 -30.75 3.89 5.69
CA LEU A 92 -31.10 2.96 4.60
C LEU A 92 -32.26 3.50 3.77
N VAL A 93 -33.29 4.03 4.43
CA VAL A 93 -34.45 4.65 3.77
C VAL A 93 -34.01 5.84 2.92
N PHE A 94 -33.23 6.77 3.48
CA PHE A 94 -32.76 7.94 2.74
C PHE A 94 -31.80 7.58 1.61
N ASN A 95 -30.88 6.63 1.78
CA ASN A 95 -30.02 6.15 0.70
C ASN A 95 -30.86 5.55 -0.45
N THR A 96 -31.89 4.76 -0.12
CA THR A 96 -32.80 4.14 -1.10
C THR A 96 -33.58 5.21 -1.88
N ILE A 97 -34.15 6.20 -1.19
CA ILE A 97 -34.87 7.32 -1.81
C ILE A 97 -33.92 8.16 -2.67
N CYS A 98 -32.75 8.53 -2.13
CA CYS A 98 -31.75 9.31 -2.85
C CYS A 98 -31.26 8.59 -4.11
N ALA A 99 -31.03 7.28 -4.05
CA ALA A 99 -30.64 6.50 -5.23
C ALA A 99 -31.71 6.59 -6.32
N THR A 100 -33.00 6.39 -5.99
CA THR A 100 -34.07 6.50 -6.99
C THR A 100 -34.27 7.92 -7.54
N VAL A 101 -34.13 8.96 -6.71
CA VAL A 101 -34.33 10.37 -7.14
C VAL A 101 -33.10 10.94 -7.87
N ILE A 102 -31.89 10.64 -7.42
CA ILE A 102 -30.64 11.26 -7.92
C ILE A 102 -30.00 10.43 -9.02
N LEU A 103 -30.07 9.09 -8.96
CA LEU A 103 -29.50 8.18 -9.97
C LEU A 103 -30.54 7.70 -10.99
N GLY A 104 -31.84 7.79 -10.69
CA GLY A 104 -32.92 7.32 -11.57
C GLY A 104 -33.18 5.82 -11.48
N GLU A 105 -32.68 5.14 -10.43
CA GLU A 105 -32.93 3.71 -10.21
C GLU A 105 -34.43 3.42 -9.97
N PRO A 106 -34.98 2.29 -10.46
CA PRO A 106 -36.39 1.97 -10.31
C PRO A 106 -36.75 1.66 -8.84
N PHE A 107 -37.86 2.22 -8.36
CA PHE A 107 -38.36 1.98 -6.99
C PHE A 107 -39.23 0.72 -6.93
N THR A 108 -38.66 -0.41 -6.51
CA THR A 108 -39.35 -1.71 -6.48
C THR A 108 -40.40 -1.81 -5.37
N ARG A 109 -41.35 -2.74 -5.48
CA ARG A 109 -42.38 -2.97 -4.45
C ARG A 109 -41.78 -3.41 -3.11
N TYR A 110 -40.72 -4.22 -3.13
CA TYR A 110 -39.96 -4.59 -1.93
C TYR A 110 -39.27 -3.37 -1.29
N SER A 111 -38.79 -2.43 -2.11
CA SER A 111 -38.25 -1.14 -1.66
C SER A 111 -39.28 -0.31 -0.88
N LEU A 112 -40.55 -0.30 -1.33
CA LEU A 112 -41.66 0.38 -0.67
C LEU A 112 -41.98 -0.27 0.68
N VAL A 113 -42.22 -1.59 0.67
CA VAL A 113 -42.59 -2.36 1.87
C VAL A 113 -41.49 -2.29 2.93
N GLY A 114 -40.24 -2.51 2.53
CA GLY A 114 -39.09 -2.40 3.44
C GLY A 114 -38.92 -1.00 4.04
N THR A 115 -39.07 0.04 3.23
CA THR A 115 -39.06 1.44 3.70
C THR A 115 -40.15 1.71 4.74
N ILE A 116 -41.38 1.26 4.48
CA ILE A 116 -42.51 1.44 5.41
C ILE A 116 -42.29 0.68 6.72
N LEU A 117 -41.82 -0.57 6.65
CA LEU A 117 -41.52 -1.39 7.83
C LEU A 117 -40.40 -0.78 8.69
N VAL A 118 -39.30 -0.31 8.07
CA VAL A 118 -38.24 0.38 8.82
C VAL A 118 -38.76 1.66 9.49
N ALA A 119 -39.58 2.45 8.80
CA ALA A 119 -40.17 3.65 9.38
C ALA A 119 -41.09 3.35 10.57
N ILE A 120 -41.98 2.35 10.46
CA ILE A 120 -42.88 1.94 11.56
C ILE A 120 -42.07 1.42 12.76
N GLY A 121 -41.08 0.54 12.52
CA GLY A 121 -40.25 0.00 13.59
C GLY A 121 -39.43 1.07 14.31
N ALA A 122 -38.84 2.01 13.58
CA ALA A 122 -38.09 3.13 14.15
C ALA A 122 -39.00 4.10 14.94
N VAL A 123 -40.23 4.36 14.47
CA VAL A 123 -41.21 5.19 15.20
C VAL A 123 -41.67 4.51 16.49
N LEU A 124 -41.94 3.19 16.48
CA LEU A 124 -42.31 2.45 17.69
C LEU A 124 -41.19 2.50 18.74
N ILE A 125 -39.94 2.24 18.36
CA ILE A 125 -38.82 2.28 19.31
C ILE A 125 -38.50 3.73 19.72
N GLY A 126 -38.71 4.71 18.83
CA GLY A 126 -38.57 6.12 19.15
C GLY A 126 -39.57 6.61 20.20
N ILE A 127 -40.84 6.17 20.13
CA ILE A 127 -41.90 6.56 21.07
C ILE A 127 -41.75 5.83 22.42
N PHE A 128 -41.57 4.51 22.40
CA PHE A 128 -41.58 3.72 23.64
C PHE A 128 -40.19 3.55 24.27
N GLY A 129 -39.12 3.76 23.51
CA GLY A 129 -37.72 3.72 23.99
C GLY A 129 -37.13 5.06 24.44
N SER A 130 -37.89 6.16 24.39
CA SER A 130 -37.41 7.49 24.79
C SER A 130 -37.43 7.71 26.31
N VAL A 131 -36.66 6.92 27.06
CA VAL A 131 -36.42 7.17 28.49
C VAL A 131 -35.30 8.21 28.61
N THR A 132 -35.66 9.45 28.95
CA THR A 132 -34.70 10.55 29.10
C THR A 132 -33.72 10.28 30.24
N GLU A 133 -32.44 10.15 29.89
CA GLU A 133 -31.33 10.05 30.83
C GLU A 133 -30.84 11.48 31.20
N PRO A 134 -30.52 11.76 32.48
CA PRO A 134 -29.73 12.95 32.81
C PRO A 134 -28.30 12.77 32.28
N SER A 135 -27.59 13.87 32.03
CA SER A 135 -26.17 13.77 31.66
C SER A 135 -25.32 13.29 32.83
N HIS A 136 -24.40 12.36 32.58
CA HIS A 136 -23.55 11.71 33.57
C HIS A 136 -22.12 12.28 33.54
N ASN A 137 -21.51 12.46 34.71
CA ASN A 137 -20.10 12.84 34.84
C ASN A 137 -19.21 11.59 34.94
N LEU A 138 -17.89 11.72 34.77
CA LEU A 138 -16.93 10.60 34.76
C LEU A 138 -17.09 9.64 35.95
N ASN A 139 -17.28 10.15 37.16
CA ASN A 139 -17.48 9.31 38.34
C ASN A 139 -18.78 8.48 38.26
N GLN A 140 -19.85 9.05 37.69
CA GLN A 140 -21.13 8.36 37.54
C GLN A 140 -21.05 7.30 36.43
N LEU A 141 -20.40 7.62 35.30
CA LEU A 141 -20.11 6.65 34.24
C LEU A 141 -19.27 5.47 34.75
N LEU A 142 -18.26 5.72 35.59
CA LEU A 142 -17.46 4.66 36.21
C LEU A 142 -18.26 3.79 37.19
N VAL A 143 -19.23 4.36 37.91
CA VAL A 143 -20.15 3.59 38.77
C VAL A 143 -21.13 2.74 37.95
N LEU A 144 -21.67 3.27 36.84
CA LEU A 144 -22.52 2.52 35.91
C LEU A 144 -21.75 1.37 35.26
N LEU A 145 -20.53 1.63 34.78
CA LEU A 145 -19.66 0.63 34.16
C LEU A 145 -19.15 -0.42 35.17
N GLY A 146 -18.99 -0.04 36.44
CA GLY A 146 -18.64 -0.96 37.53
C GLY A 146 -19.81 -1.79 38.09
N ARG A 147 -21.04 -1.62 37.57
CA ARG A 147 -22.23 -2.27 38.10
C ARG A 147 -22.26 -3.76 37.75
N GLY A 148 -22.42 -4.63 38.76
CA GLY A 148 -22.37 -6.09 38.58
C GLY A 148 -23.30 -6.65 37.49
N GLN A 149 -24.53 -6.12 37.39
CA GLN A 149 -25.48 -6.51 36.32
C GLN A 149 -24.95 -6.19 34.91
N PHE A 150 -24.35 -5.02 34.72
CA PHE A 150 -23.75 -4.63 33.44
C PHE A 150 -22.47 -5.41 33.17
N LEU A 151 -21.61 -5.63 34.16
CA LEU A 151 -20.39 -6.44 33.99
C LEU A 151 -20.71 -7.89 33.60
N MET A 152 -21.72 -8.51 34.21
CA MET A 152 -22.16 -9.86 33.80
C MET A 152 -22.67 -9.89 32.36
N TRP A 153 -23.44 -8.89 31.94
CA TRP A 153 -23.90 -8.75 30.55
C TRP A 153 -22.74 -8.53 29.56
N LEU A 154 -21.83 -7.61 29.88
CA LEU A 154 -20.66 -7.27 29.08
C LEU A 154 -19.72 -8.47 28.89
N PHE A 155 -19.30 -9.11 29.99
CA PHE A 155 -18.44 -10.30 29.90
C PHE A 155 -19.16 -11.50 29.28
N GLY A 156 -20.47 -11.65 29.53
CA GLY A 156 -21.28 -12.70 28.89
C GLY A 156 -21.36 -12.54 27.37
N THR A 157 -21.60 -11.32 26.86
CA THR A 157 -21.65 -11.05 25.42
C THR A 157 -20.26 -11.13 24.76
N PHE A 158 -19.19 -10.72 25.43
CA PHE A 158 -17.82 -10.99 24.96
C PHE A 158 -17.51 -12.49 24.92
N PHE A 159 -17.92 -13.27 25.92
CA PHE A 159 -17.75 -14.72 25.93
C PHE A 159 -18.50 -15.38 24.78
N VAL A 160 -19.74 -14.96 24.50
CA VAL A 160 -20.50 -15.41 23.31
C VAL A 160 -19.76 -15.06 22.02
N ALA A 161 -19.22 -13.84 21.87
CA ALA A 161 -18.44 -13.46 20.69
C ALA A 161 -17.18 -14.33 20.54
N VAL A 162 -16.46 -14.62 21.63
CA VAL A 162 -15.30 -15.53 21.63
C VAL A 162 -15.70 -16.96 21.27
N LEU A 163 -16.82 -17.48 21.79
CA LEU A 163 -17.35 -18.80 21.41
C LEU A 163 -17.72 -18.87 19.92
N ILE A 164 -18.35 -17.83 19.37
CA ILE A 164 -18.65 -17.74 17.94
C ILE A 164 -17.35 -17.80 17.13
N ILE A 165 -16.33 -17.00 17.49
CA ILE A 165 -15.03 -17.00 16.82
C ILE A 165 -14.34 -18.37 16.94
N ALA A 166 -14.31 -18.97 18.14
CA ALA A 166 -13.75 -20.29 18.38
C ALA A 166 -14.46 -21.38 17.57
N SER A 167 -15.78 -21.30 17.40
CA SER A 167 -16.54 -22.21 16.54
C SER A 167 -16.09 -22.12 15.07
N THR A 168 -15.80 -20.91 14.56
CA THR A 168 -15.25 -20.77 13.18
C THR A 168 -13.87 -21.39 13.03
N PHE A 169 -13.06 -21.38 14.08
CA PHE A 169 -11.73 -21.99 14.10
C PHE A 169 -11.81 -23.52 14.17
N MET A 170 -12.73 -24.07 14.97
CA MET A 170 -13.00 -25.52 15.00
C MET A 170 -13.60 -26.02 13.69
N LEU A 171 -14.51 -25.25 13.07
CA LEU A 171 -15.02 -25.52 11.72
C LEU A 171 -13.92 -25.48 10.64
N LYS A 172 -12.80 -24.77 10.85
CA LYS A 172 -11.62 -24.82 9.98
C LYS A 172 -10.77 -26.08 10.20
N ARG A 173 -10.80 -26.69 11.40
CA ARG A 173 -10.04 -27.90 11.74
C ARG A 173 -10.71 -29.21 11.30
N LEU A 174 -12.01 -29.18 11.02
CA LEU A 174 -12.74 -30.36 10.53
C LEU A 174 -12.42 -30.61 9.03
N PRO A 175 -12.06 -31.86 8.64
CA PRO A 175 -11.79 -32.22 7.24
C PRO A 175 -13.10 -32.34 6.43
N SER A 176 -13.75 -31.21 6.17
CA SER A 176 -15.00 -31.12 5.41
C SER A 176 -14.80 -30.40 4.08
N LYS A 177 -15.44 -30.89 3.02
CA LYS A 177 -15.44 -30.24 1.71
C LYS A 177 -15.99 -28.81 1.83
N ASN A 178 -15.34 -27.85 1.18
CA ASN A 178 -15.58 -26.40 1.28
C ASN A 178 -16.91 -25.98 0.59
N THR A 179 -18.05 -26.40 1.14
CA THR A 179 -19.37 -26.07 0.57
C THR A 179 -19.68 -24.57 0.67
N HIS A 180 -20.46 -24.05 -0.28
CA HIS A 180 -20.92 -22.66 -0.25
C HIS A 180 -21.68 -22.30 1.05
N ARG A 181 -22.50 -23.23 1.56
CA ARG A 181 -23.20 -23.09 2.85
C ARG A 181 -22.23 -22.92 4.02
N MET A 182 -21.13 -23.69 4.07
CA MET A 182 -20.13 -23.58 5.14
C MET A 182 -19.38 -22.23 5.08
N ARG A 183 -19.05 -21.73 3.88
CA ARG A 183 -18.47 -20.37 3.72
C ARG A 183 -19.42 -19.29 4.21
N LEU A 184 -20.69 -19.37 3.83
CA LEU A 184 -21.73 -18.43 4.25
C LEU A 184 -21.94 -18.43 5.79
N ILE A 185 -22.02 -19.60 6.42
CA ILE A 185 -22.14 -19.74 7.89
C ILE A 185 -20.93 -19.11 8.60
N ARG A 186 -19.70 -19.36 8.10
CA ARG A 186 -18.48 -18.74 8.66
C ARG A 186 -18.45 -17.22 8.47
N GLY A 187 -18.94 -16.72 7.33
CA GLY A 187 -19.12 -15.28 7.09
C GLY A 187 -20.10 -14.64 8.07
N MET A 188 -21.28 -15.25 8.25
CA MET A 188 -22.28 -14.81 9.24
C MET A 188 -21.75 -14.88 10.69
N ALA A 189 -20.92 -15.87 11.03
CA ALA A 189 -20.31 -15.96 12.35
C ALA A 189 -19.35 -14.77 12.63
N TYR A 190 -18.48 -14.41 11.68
CA TYR A 190 -17.66 -13.19 11.80
C TYR A 190 -18.51 -11.91 11.81
N GLY A 191 -19.60 -11.87 11.03
CA GLY A 191 -20.59 -10.79 11.09
C GLY A 191 -21.25 -10.65 12.47
N SER A 192 -21.60 -11.77 13.10
CA SER A 192 -22.22 -11.81 14.45
C SER A 192 -21.27 -11.21 15.49
N ALA A 193 -20.00 -11.65 15.47
CA ALA A 193 -18.97 -11.11 16.36
C ALA A 193 -18.74 -9.61 16.11
N SER A 194 -18.69 -9.18 14.84
CA SER A 194 -18.57 -7.77 14.48
C SER A 194 -19.75 -6.93 14.97
N GLY A 195 -21.00 -7.41 14.84
CA GLY A 195 -22.21 -6.73 15.33
C GLY A 195 -22.23 -6.55 16.85
N ILE A 196 -21.87 -7.58 17.62
CA ILE A 196 -21.74 -7.50 19.08
C ILE A 196 -20.70 -6.44 19.48
N LEU A 197 -19.52 -6.49 18.85
CA LEU A 197 -18.46 -5.51 19.12
C LEU A 197 -18.85 -4.08 18.71
N SER A 198 -19.67 -3.92 17.67
CA SER A 198 -20.17 -2.64 17.19
C SER A 198 -21.12 -1.96 18.18
N ALA A 199 -21.95 -2.74 18.88
CA ALA A 199 -22.84 -2.23 19.91
C ALA A 199 -22.07 -1.71 21.14
N HIS A 200 -21.13 -2.52 21.67
CA HIS A 200 -20.25 -2.09 22.76
C HIS A 200 -19.37 -0.90 22.38
N CYS A 201 -18.95 -0.82 21.11
CA CYS A 201 -18.25 0.34 20.55
C CYS A 201 -19.12 1.61 20.62
N LEU A 202 -20.43 1.53 20.33
CA LEU A 202 -21.35 2.67 20.46
C LEU A 202 -21.50 3.12 21.92
N LEU A 203 -21.61 2.19 22.88
CA LEU A 203 -21.72 2.54 24.31
C LEU A 203 -20.49 3.31 24.81
N LEU A 204 -19.29 2.85 24.43
CA LEU A 204 -18.05 3.58 24.73
C LEU A 204 -17.96 4.91 23.96
N ALA A 205 -18.44 4.97 22.71
CA ALA A 205 -18.49 6.21 21.94
C ALA A 205 -19.41 7.25 22.59
N LYS A 206 -20.60 6.86 23.05
CA LYS A 206 -21.51 7.75 23.80
C LYS A 206 -20.84 8.29 25.06
N SER A 207 -20.24 7.41 25.85
CA SER A 207 -19.49 7.78 27.07
C SER A 207 -18.32 8.73 26.78
N ALA A 208 -17.55 8.49 25.71
CA ALA A 208 -16.42 9.33 25.31
C ALA A 208 -16.85 10.71 24.79
N VAL A 209 -17.92 10.77 23.99
CA VAL A 209 -18.48 12.04 23.47
C VAL A 209 -19.06 12.87 24.62
N GLU A 210 -19.75 12.26 25.58
CA GLU A 210 -20.28 12.96 26.75
C GLU A 210 -19.15 13.59 27.60
N LEU A 211 -18.05 12.87 27.83
CA LEU A 211 -16.87 13.40 28.52
C LEU A 211 -16.19 14.55 27.76
N LEU A 212 -16.14 14.46 26.42
CA LEU A 212 -15.61 15.51 25.54
C LEU A 212 -16.48 16.76 25.58
N VAL A 213 -17.80 16.61 25.46
CA VAL A 213 -18.75 17.73 25.48
C VAL A 213 -18.76 18.43 26.84
N ARG A 214 -18.72 17.69 27.95
CA ARG A 214 -18.52 18.27 29.30
C ARG A 214 -17.20 19.02 29.42
N THR A 215 -16.11 18.46 28.89
CA THR A 215 -14.78 19.12 28.90
C THR A 215 -14.83 20.50 28.22
N ILE A 216 -15.62 20.64 27.15
CA ILE A 216 -15.80 21.89 26.40
C ILE A 216 -16.81 22.82 27.10
N ALA A 217 -17.96 22.31 27.53
CA ALA A 217 -19.06 23.07 28.12
C ALA A 217 -18.74 23.58 29.53
N ASP A 218 -18.25 22.70 30.40
CA ASP A 218 -17.92 23.01 31.81
C ASP A 218 -16.52 23.68 31.93
N ARG A 219 -15.78 23.79 30.81
CA ARG A 219 -14.36 24.22 30.72
C ARG A 219 -13.39 23.48 31.64
N ASN A 220 -13.78 22.32 32.17
CA ASN A 220 -13.00 21.51 33.11
C ASN A 220 -12.58 20.18 32.47
N ASN A 221 -11.27 19.98 32.28
CA ASN A 221 -10.74 18.88 31.48
C ASN A 221 -10.89 17.50 32.15
N GLN A 222 -11.85 16.70 31.67
CA GLN A 222 -12.05 15.33 32.13
C GLN A 222 -10.92 14.38 31.70
N PHE A 223 -10.10 14.75 30.70
CA PHE A 223 -8.96 13.95 30.23
C PHE A 223 -7.68 14.13 31.07
N ASN A 224 -7.71 14.91 32.16
CA ASN A 224 -6.63 14.89 33.15
C ASN A 224 -6.56 13.55 33.94
N ARG A 225 -7.62 12.73 33.86
CA ARG A 225 -7.72 11.44 34.54
C ARG A 225 -7.47 10.28 33.59
N TRP A 226 -6.63 9.32 34.03
CA TRP A 226 -6.26 8.15 33.23
C TRP A 226 -7.46 7.26 32.87
N GLN A 227 -8.52 7.25 33.69
CA GLN A 227 -9.76 6.52 33.39
C GLN A 227 -10.42 6.97 32.08
N SER A 228 -10.40 8.27 31.76
CA SER A 228 -10.93 8.81 30.50
C SER A 228 -10.14 8.32 29.29
N TRP A 229 -8.82 8.13 29.46
CA TRP A 229 -7.96 7.53 28.43
C TRP A 229 -8.18 6.02 28.27
N MET A 230 -8.57 5.29 29.33
CA MET A 230 -9.00 3.89 29.19
C MET A 230 -10.26 3.75 28.33
N ILE A 231 -11.26 4.61 28.54
CA ILE A 231 -12.50 4.61 27.75
C ILE A 231 -12.17 4.88 26.27
N LEU A 232 -11.31 5.86 25.99
CA LEU A 232 -10.85 6.17 24.64
C LEU A 232 -10.04 5.03 24.00
N LEU A 233 -9.14 4.39 24.75
CA LEU A 233 -8.35 3.25 24.27
C LEU A 233 -9.23 2.02 24.01
N GLY A 234 -10.21 1.75 24.88
CA GLY A 234 -11.22 0.71 24.70
C GLY A 234 -12.09 0.96 23.47
N LEU A 235 -12.51 2.21 23.25
CA LEU A 235 -13.23 2.62 22.03
C LEU A 235 -12.41 2.33 20.77
N VAL A 236 -11.15 2.76 20.71
CA VAL A 236 -10.27 2.49 19.55
C VAL A 236 -10.02 0.99 19.36
N PHE A 237 -9.79 0.24 20.45
CA PHE A 237 -9.58 -1.20 20.39
C PHE A 237 -10.81 -1.94 19.84
N LEU A 238 -12.01 -1.65 20.37
CA LEU A 238 -13.26 -2.23 19.85
C LEU A 238 -13.51 -1.81 18.41
N ALA A 239 -13.27 -0.54 18.05
CA ALA A 239 -13.51 -0.01 16.73
C ALA A 239 -12.61 -0.63 15.64
N LEU A 240 -11.35 -0.95 15.96
CA LEU A 240 -10.46 -1.70 15.06
C LEU A 240 -10.84 -3.19 15.01
N THR A 241 -11.23 -3.77 16.14
CA THR A 241 -11.57 -5.21 16.24
C THR A 241 -12.88 -5.53 15.52
N GLN A 242 -13.92 -4.69 15.63
CA GLN A 242 -15.17 -4.83 14.87
C GLN A 242 -14.90 -4.81 13.35
N LEU A 243 -13.96 -3.98 12.89
CA LEU A 243 -13.68 -3.75 11.47
C LEU A 243 -12.89 -4.91 10.89
N TYR A 244 -11.94 -5.45 11.66
CA TYR A 244 -11.24 -6.68 11.33
C TYR A 244 -12.21 -7.85 11.11
N TYR A 245 -13.14 -8.08 12.05
CA TYR A 245 -14.12 -9.17 11.89
C TYR A 245 -15.14 -8.91 10.79
N LEU A 246 -15.56 -7.66 10.58
CA LEU A 246 -16.41 -7.30 9.44
C LEU A 246 -15.73 -7.65 8.11
N HIS A 247 -14.46 -7.25 7.95
CA HIS A 247 -13.67 -7.55 6.76
C HIS A 247 -13.44 -9.06 6.56
N ARG A 248 -13.15 -9.81 7.64
CA ARG A 248 -13.08 -11.28 7.61
C ARG A 248 -14.41 -11.92 7.17
N GLY A 249 -15.55 -11.36 7.57
CA GLY A 249 -16.88 -11.78 7.10
C GLY A 249 -17.08 -11.50 5.61
N LEU A 250 -16.69 -10.33 5.13
CA LEU A 250 -16.81 -9.92 3.71
C LEU A 250 -15.98 -10.79 2.75
N LYS A 251 -14.86 -11.37 3.21
CA LYS A 251 -14.11 -12.36 2.41
C LYS A 251 -14.85 -13.70 2.23
N LEU A 252 -15.96 -13.93 2.94
CA LEU A 252 -16.70 -15.21 2.96
C LEU A 252 -18.19 -15.11 2.59
N CYS A 253 -18.79 -13.91 2.69
CA CYS A 253 -20.20 -13.62 2.47
C CYS A 253 -20.35 -12.31 1.68
N SER A 254 -21.35 -12.20 0.82
CA SER A 254 -21.61 -10.95 0.08
C SER A 254 -21.97 -9.78 1.01
N THR A 255 -21.62 -8.58 0.60
CA THR A 255 -22.01 -7.31 1.24
C THR A 255 -23.53 -7.19 1.39
N SER A 256 -24.27 -7.62 0.36
CA SER A 256 -25.74 -7.59 0.26
C SER A 256 -26.45 -8.38 1.37
N VAL A 257 -25.82 -9.46 1.87
CA VAL A 257 -26.34 -10.28 2.98
C VAL A 257 -25.68 -9.92 4.32
N LEU A 258 -24.37 -9.64 4.33
CA LEU A 258 -23.62 -9.47 5.58
C LEU A 258 -23.95 -8.17 6.30
N TYR A 259 -24.03 -7.02 5.62
CA TYR A 259 -24.28 -5.75 6.31
C TYR A 259 -25.66 -5.67 6.96
N PRO A 260 -26.77 -6.10 6.30
CA PRO A 260 -28.08 -6.17 6.94
C PRO A 260 -28.07 -7.10 8.16
N PHE A 261 -27.42 -8.26 8.06
CA PHE A 261 -27.29 -9.19 9.19
C PHE A 261 -26.49 -8.59 10.37
N VAL A 262 -25.34 -7.96 10.11
CA VAL A 262 -24.53 -7.26 11.13
C VAL A 262 -25.36 -6.15 11.79
N PHE A 263 -26.10 -5.38 10.99
CA PHE A 263 -26.98 -4.32 11.49
C PHE A 263 -28.09 -4.88 12.41
N CYS A 264 -28.67 -6.03 12.08
CA CYS A 264 -29.66 -6.70 12.94
C CYS A 264 -29.08 -7.04 14.32
N ILE A 265 -27.91 -7.70 14.37
CA ILE A 265 -27.24 -8.06 15.62
C ILE A 265 -26.85 -6.80 16.41
N TYR A 266 -26.29 -5.80 15.73
CA TYR A 266 -25.94 -4.52 16.34
C TYR A 266 -27.13 -3.83 17.02
N ASN A 267 -28.29 -3.69 16.36
CA ASN A 267 -29.45 -3.02 16.96
C ASN A 267 -29.96 -3.77 18.20
N ILE A 268 -30.04 -5.10 18.14
CA ILE A 268 -30.47 -5.93 19.28
C ILE A 268 -29.55 -5.71 20.48
N VAL A 269 -28.23 -5.81 20.28
CA VAL A 269 -27.25 -5.65 21.37
C VAL A 269 -27.20 -4.20 21.86
N ALA A 270 -27.27 -3.20 20.98
CA ALA A 270 -27.24 -1.77 21.36
C ALA A 270 -28.48 -1.33 22.16
N ILE A 271 -29.66 -1.88 21.86
CA ILE A 271 -30.87 -1.67 22.68
C ILE A 271 -30.66 -2.29 24.07
N LEU A 272 -30.18 -3.54 24.15
CA LEU A 272 -29.94 -4.22 25.43
C LEU A 272 -28.83 -3.54 26.25
N ASP A 273 -27.76 -3.08 25.61
CA ASP A 273 -26.70 -2.26 26.21
C ASP A 273 -27.28 -0.99 26.83
N GLY A 274 -28.15 -0.26 26.11
CA GLY A 274 -28.88 0.89 26.65
C GLY A 274 -29.70 0.54 27.89
N LEU A 275 -30.53 -0.50 27.79
CA LEU A 275 -31.44 -0.91 28.85
C LEU A 275 -30.73 -1.39 30.13
N ILE A 276 -29.61 -2.11 29.98
CA ILE A 276 -28.85 -2.73 31.06
C ILE A 276 -27.80 -1.78 31.65
N TYR A 277 -27.14 -0.96 30.83
CA TYR A 277 -26.13 -0.01 31.31
C TYR A 277 -26.76 1.16 32.08
N PHE A 278 -27.78 1.81 31.50
CA PHE A 278 -28.43 3.00 32.10
C PHE A 278 -29.57 2.69 33.06
N ASP A 279 -29.77 1.42 33.43
CA ASP A 279 -30.83 0.96 34.34
C ASP A 279 -32.25 1.36 33.90
N GLN A 280 -32.51 1.34 32.60
CA GLN A 280 -33.84 1.68 32.06
C GLN A 280 -34.82 0.50 32.16
N GLY A 281 -34.32 -0.74 32.16
CA GLY A 281 -35.16 -1.94 32.23
C GLY A 281 -36.03 -2.05 33.49
N SER A 282 -35.62 -1.43 34.60
CA SER A 282 -36.40 -1.35 35.85
C SER A 282 -37.46 -0.24 35.83
N ARG A 283 -37.35 0.72 34.89
CA ARG A 283 -38.19 1.92 34.79
C ARG A 283 -39.21 1.86 33.65
N LEU A 284 -39.00 0.96 32.68
CA LEU A 284 -39.92 0.70 31.58
C LEU A 284 -41.02 -0.27 32.03
N PRO A 285 -42.31 0.07 31.86
CA PRO A 285 -43.37 -0.90 32.08
C PRO A 285 -43.28 -2.02 31.03
N VAL A 286 -43.69 -3.24 31.41
CA VAL A 286 -43.60 -4.45 30.56
C VAL A 286 -44.29 -4.26 29.20
N ARG A 287 -45.32 -3.41 29.13
CA ARG A 287 -46.03 -3.06 27.89
C ARG A 287 -45.13 -2.32 26.90
N ASP A 288 -44.38 -1.32 27.37
CA ASP A 288 -43.50 -0.51 26.53
C ASP A 288 -42.29 -1.34 26.10
N ALA A 289 -41.75 -2.18 26.99
CA ALA A 289 -40.71 -3.15 26.65
C ALA A 289 -41.16 -4.15 25.57
N ALA A 290 -42.40 -4.64 25.64
CA ALA A 290 -42.98 -5.50 24.60
C ALA A 290 -43.18 -4.74 23.27
N LEU A 291 -43.59 -3.47 23.32
CA LEU A 291 -43.73 -2.62 22.12
C LEU A 291 -42.37 -2.27 21.49
N ILE A 292 -41.31 -2.09 22.27
CA ILE A 292 -39.93 -1.97 21.77
C ILE A 292 -39.49 -3.26 21.08
N ALA A 293 -39.79 -4.44 21.65
CA ALA A 293 -39.47 -5.73 21.05
C ALA A 293 -40.23 -5.96 19.71
N VAL A 294 -41.52 -5.61 19.66
CA VAL A 294 -42.33 -5.62 18.42
C VAL A 294 -41.77 -4.64 17.40
N GLY A 295 -41.46 -3.39 17.81
CA GLY A 295 -40.84 -2.38 16.95
C GLY A 295 -39.50 -2.85 16.38
N THR A 296 -38.72 -3.57 17.18
CA THR A 296 -37.45 -4.17 16.75
C THR A 296 -37.71 -5.25 15.71
N ALA A 297 -38.59 -6.22 15.97
CA ALA A 297 -38.94 -7.25 14.98
C ALA A 297 -39.43 -6.67 13.64
N VAL A 298 -40.24 -5.60 13.68
CA VAL A 298 -40.73 -4.88 12.50
C VAL A 298 -39.59 -4.16 11.76
N LEU A 299 -38.68 -3.47 12.48
CA LEU A 299 -37.50 -2.81 11.92
C LEU A 299 -36.58 -3.82 11.23
N LEU A 300 -36.29 -4.94 11.89
CA LEU A 300 -35.44 -6.01 11.35
C LEU A 300 -36.06 -6.64 10.09
N GLY A 301 -37.38 -6.86 10.08
CA GLY A 301 -38.11 -7.31 8.89
C GLY A 301 -38.03 -6.30 7.72
N GLY A 302 -38.11 -5.01 8.01
CA GLY A 302 -37.92 -3.96 7.01
C GLY A 302 -36.51 -3.90 6.42
N VAL A 303 -35.49 -4.03 7.27
CA VAL A 303 -34.07 -4.13 6.84
C VAL A 303 -33.84 -5.35 5.96
N PHE A 304 -34.44 -6.50 6.30
CA PHE A 304 -34.37 -7.72 5.49
C PHE A 304 -35.05 -7.54 4.12
N ALA A 305 -36.22 -6.90 4.06
CA ALA A 305 -36.89 -6.59 2.79
C ALA A 305 -36.08 -5.63 1.89
N LEU A 306 -35.38 -4.64 2.49
CA LEU A 306 -34.47 -3.75 1.75
C LEU A 306 -33.20 -4.47 1.28
N SER A 307 -32.67 -5.42 2.08
CA SER A 307 -31.54 -6.28 1.69
C SER A 307 -31.85 -7.11 0.45
N TRP A 308 -33.06 -7.67 0.37
CA TRP A 308 -33.47 -8.52 -0.75
C TRP A 308 -33.46 -7.78 -2.10
N ARG A 309 -33.87 -6.50 -2.12
CA ARG A 309 -33.77 -5.65 -3.32
C ARG A 309 -32.32 -5.56 -3.84
N LEU A 310 -31.35 -5.33 -2.95
CA LEU A 310 -29.94 -5.18 -3.35
C LEU A 310 -29.39 -6.44 -4.03
N GLN A 311 -29.98 -7.60 -3.77
CA GLN A 311 -29.64 -8.86 -4.43
C GLN A 311 -30.32 -9.00 -5.81
N GLU A 312 -31.49 -8.39 -6.06
CA GLU A 312 -32.13 -8.38 -7.38
C GLU A 312 -31.37 -7.47 -8.36
N ASP A 313 -30.93 -6.29 -7.90
CA ASP A 313 -30.10 -5.36 -8.70
C ASP A 313 -28.73 -5.98 -9.09
N GLU A 314 -28.17 -6.92 -8.31
CA GLU A 314 -26.95 -7.68 -8.66
C GLU A 314 -27.17 -8.77 -9.74
N ASN A 315 -28.41 -9.18 -10.04
CA ASN A 315 -28.74 -10.33 -10.89
C ASN A 315 -29.46 -9.99 -12.22
N MET A 316 -29.73 -8.71 -12.49
CA MET A 316 -30.39 -8.27 -13.73
C MET A 316 -29.39 -8.16 -14.89
N PRO A 317 -29.59 -8.85 -16.03
CA PRO A 317 -28.79 -8.62 -17.23
C PRO A 317 -29.16 -7.27 -17.88
N GLY A 318 -28.17 -6.37 -18.02
CA GLY A 318 -28.35 -5.09 -18.71
C GLY A 318 -28.65 -5.25 -20.21
N PRO A 319 -29.22 -4.22 -20.87
CA PRO A 319 -29.56 -4.28 -22.29
C PRO A 319 -28.30 -4.47 -23.16
N SER A 320 -28.38 -5.41 -24.09
CA SER A 320 -27.24 -5.98 -24.81
C SER A 320 -26.77 -5.14 -26.01
N VAL A 321 -25.50 -4.72 -26.00
CA VAL A 321 -24.72 -4.38 -27.21
C VAL A 321 -23.29 -4.94 -27.09
N VAL A 322 -23.06 -6.07 -27.78
CA VAL A 322 -21.80 -6.64 -28.34
C VAL A 322 -20.43 -6.34 -27.67
N ASP A 323 -19.84 -7.41 -27.11
CA ASP A 323 -18.40 -7.72 -26.86
C ASP A 323 -17.39 -6.60 -26.49
N VAL A 324 -17.06 -6.47 -25.19
CA VAL A 324 -15.68 -6.36 -24.65
C VAL A 324 -15.62 -6.99 -23.24
N LYS A 325 -14.44 -7.50 -22.84
CA LYS A 325 -14.11 -8.04 -21.50
C LYS A 325 -14.59 -7.17 -20.32
N ALA A 326 -15.15 -7.88 -19.32
CA ALA A 326 -15.53 -7.52 -17.95
C ALA A 326 -15.05 -6.17 -17.34
N PRO A 327 -15.94 -5.43 -16.65
CA PRO A 327 -15.55 -4.35 -15.75
C PRO A 327 -15.31 -4.83 -14.31
N ALA A 328 -14.30 -4.27 -13.66
CA ALA A 328 -14.05 -4.44 -12.23
C ALA A 328 -15.17 -3.80 -11.39
N ARG A 329 -15.41 -4.36 -10.19
CA ARG A 329 -16.44 -3.86 -9.26
C ARG A 329 -16.14 -2.44 -8.80
N VAL A 330 -16.99 -1.49 -9.17
CA VAL A 330 -17.13 -0.24 -8.41
C VAL A 330 -17.58 -0.61 -7.00
N LEU A 331 -16.75 -0.33 -5.99
CA LEU A 331 -17.16 -0.49 -4.61
C LEU A 331 -18.30 0.51 -4.33
N THR A 332 -19.54 0.01 -4.26
CA THR A 332 -20.68 0.84 -3.82
C THR A 332 -20.28 1.50 -2.48
N PRO A 333 -20.46 2.82 -2.31
CA PRO A 333 -20.09 3.48 -1.06
C PRO A 333 -20.78 2.76 0.09
N ARG A 334 -19.98 2.16 0.99
CA ARG A 334 -20.47 1.29 2.06
C ARG A 334 -21.55 2.02 2.83
N THR A 335 -22.77 1.49 2.87
CA THR A 335 -23.85 2.02 3.71
C THR A 335 -23.39 1.99 5.15
N ILE A 336 -23.40 3.15 5.81
CA ILE A 336 -22.82 3.33 7.14
C ILE A 336 -23.81 2.83 8.18
N LEU A 337 -23.81 1.51 8.32
CA LEU A 337 -24.54 0.75 9.32
C LEU A 337 -23.63 0.32 10.49
N GLN A 338 -22.48 0.97 10.62
CA GLN A 338 -21.56 0.81 11.73
C GLN A 338 -21.49 2.11 12.53
N PRO A 339 -21.55 2.08 13.87
CA PRO A 339 -21.70 3.30 14.66
C PRO A 339 -20.36 3.98 14.86
N GLY A 340 -20.30 5.28 14.53
CA GLY A 340 -19.46 6.21 15.29
C GLY A 340 -17.94 6.17 15.09
N LEU A 341 -17.39 5.56 14.02
CA LEU A 341 -16.00 5.83 13.61
C LEU A 341 -15.91 6.15 12.11
N GLY A 342 -15.74 7.44 11.80
CA GLY A 342 -15.19 7.87 10.52
C GLY A 342 -13.66 7.78 10.54
N LEU A 343 -13.05 7.81 9.34
CA LEU A 343 -11.62 7.65 9.02
C LEU A 343 -11.12 6.21 8.88
N ALA A 344 -11.17 5.69 7.65
CA ALA A 344 -9.99 5.15 6.96
C ALA A 344 -10.33 4.89 5.48
N ASP A 345 -9.51 5.41 4.58
CA ASP A 345 -9.38 4.93 3.20
C ASP A 345 -8.19 3.95 3.24
N GLU A 346 -8.43 2.66 3.07
CA GLU A 346 -7.37 1.63 3.10
C GLU A 346 -7.34 0.84 1.79
N SER A 347 -6.16 0.88 1.17
CA SER A 347 -5.77 0.15 -0.02
C SER A 347 -5.85 -1.36 0.18
N GLU A 348 -6.35 -2.06 -0.84
CA GLU A 348 -6.34 -3.53 -0.89
C GLU A 348 -4.90 -4.04 -1.07
N GLU A 349 -4.29 -4.52 0.02
CA GLU A 349 -3.13 -5.43 -0.04
C GLU A 349 -3.64 -6.87 -0.12
N ASP A 350 -3.60 -7.46 -1.32
CA ASP A 350 -3.74 -8.91 -1.47
C ASP A 350 -2.47 -9.62 -1.01
N SER A 351 -2.66 -10.69 -0.24
CA SER A 351 -1.60 -11.57 0.25
C SER A 351 -1.97 -13.03 0.01
N ASP A 352 -1.15 -13.65 -0.84
CA ASP A 352 -0.90 -15.06 -1.15
C ASP A 352 -1.77 -16.16 -0.50
N GLU A 353 -2.26 -17.08 -1.33
CA GLU A 353 -2.56 -18.46 -0.90
C GLU A 353 -1.42 -19.43 -1.26
N GLU A 354 -1.12 -20.27 -0.29
CA GLU A 354 -0.17 -21.37 -0.28
C GLU A 354 -0.68 -22.54 -1.15
N SER A 355 0.20 -23.22 -1.90
CA SER A 355 -0.15 -24.44 -2.66
C SER A 355 0.95 -25.51 -2.49
N PRO A 356 0.61 -26.74 -2.06
CA PRO A 356 1.58 -27.80 -1.87
C PRO A 356 1.94 -28.50 -3.19
N LEU A 357 3.16 -29.04 -3.21
CA LEU A 357 3.78 -29.73 -4.35
C LEU A 357 3.14 -31.11 -4.63
N LEU A 358 3.13 -31.50 -5.92
CA LEU A 358 3.53 -32.84 -6.38
C LEU A 358 3.86 -32.81 -7.90
N ARG A 359 4.63 -33.81 -8.37
CA ARG A 359 5.36 -33.82 -9.66
C ARG A 359 4.77 -34.85 -10.67
N PRO A 360 5.29 -34.99 -11.92
CA PRO A 360 4.45 -35.12 -13.12
C PRO A 360 4.22 -36.55 -13.64
N GLY A 361 3.34 -36.67 -14.65
CA GLY A 361 3.14 -37.88 -15.47
C GLY A 361 2.12 -37.68 -16.62
N ASP A 362 2.65 -37.33 -17.79
CA ASP A 362 2.39 -37.87 -19.16
C ASP A 362 0.97 -37.97 -19.81
N GLU A 363 0.96 -37.54 -21.08
CA GLU A 363 0.20 -37.98 -22.29
C GLU A 363 -1.35 -37.90 -22.42
N GLU A 364 -1.78 -36.88 -23.20
CA GLU A 364 -2.56 -36.89 -24.47
C GLU A 364 -3.82 -37.79 -24.76
N ALA A 365 -4.61 -37.31 -25.75
CA ALA A 365 -5.65 -38.01 -26.56
C ALA A 365 -7.00 -38.39 -25.88
N THR A 366 -8.08 -37.58 -25.96
CA THR A 366 -9.06 -37.34 -27.06
C THR A 366 -10.35 -38.20 -27.10
N VAL A 367 -11.50 -37.50 -27.02
CA VAL A 367 -12.76 -37.65 -27.81
C VAL A 367 -13.47 -39.01 -27.92
N ARG A 368 -14.77 -39.05 -27.53
CA ARG A 368 -15.84 -39.76 -28.27
C ARG A 368 -17.24 -39.10 -28.16
N PRO A 369 -17.99 -38.96 -29.27
CA PRO A 369 -19.42 -38.62 -29.28
C PRO A 369 -20.33 -39.66 -30.01
N SER A 370 -21.62 -39.70 -29.65
CA SER A 370 -22.74 -40.27 -30.44
C SER A 370 -24.07 -39.70 -29.88
N ARG A 371 -24.93 -39.00 -30.65
CA ARG A 371 -25.97 -39.49 -31.59
C ARG A 371 -26.93 -40.53 -30.96
N SER A 372 -28.26 -40.46 -31.13
CA SER A 372 -29.07 -39.79 -32.19
C SER A 372 -30.55 -39.53 -31.82
N SER A 373 -31.23 -38.70 -32.65
CA SER A 373 -32.65 -38.81 -33.12
C SER A 373 -33.81 -38.68 -32.09
N GLU A 374 -34.97 -38.05 -32.36
CA GLU A 374 -35.55 -37.34 -33.53
C GLU A 374 -36.03 -35.91 -33.09
N THR A 375 -36.84 -35.07 -33.77
CA THR A 375 -37.67 -35.12 -35.01
C THR A 375 -37.78 -33.72 -35.65
N THR A 376 -38.58 -33.55 -36.71
CA THR A 376 -38.88 -32.29 -37.46
C THR A 376 -40.36 -32.33 -37.94
N PRO A 377 -40.91 -31.47 -38.85
CA PRO A 377 -40.65 -30.06 -39.24
C PRO A 377 -41.95 -29.18 -39.44
N LEU A 378 -41.73 -27.96 -39.99
CA LEU A 378 -42.55 -27.15 -40.95
C LEU A 378 -43.31 -25.93 -40.38
N LEU A 379 -43.50 -24.78 -41.07
CA LEU A 379 -43.24 -24.30 -42.46
C LEU A 379 -42.57 -22.88 -42.41
N ARG A 380 -41.52 -22.55 -43.20
CA ARG A 380 -41.51 -21.96 -44.58
C ARG A 380 -41.79 -20.42 -44.58
N THR A 381 -41.12 -19.51 -45.32
CA THR A 381 -40.59 -19.58 -46.71
C THR A 381 -39.63 -18.40 -47.03
N LYS A 382 -38.46 -18.67 -47.67
CA LYS A 382 -37.77 -17.97 -48.82
C LYS A 382 -37.60 -16.41 -48.85
N THR A 383 -36.65 -15.77 -49.55
CA THR A 383 -35.47 -16.15 -50.40
C THR A 383 -34.53 -14.93 -50.55
N ALA A 384 -33.28 -15.12 -50.98
CA ALA A 384 -32.30 -14.06 -51.28
C ALA A 384 -32.27 -13.65 -52.77
N SER A 385 -31.77 -12.43 -53.09
CA SER A 385 -30.70 -12.20 -54.10
C SER A 385 -30.38 -10.71 -54.43
N ALA A 386 -29.07 -10.40 -54.50
CA ALA A 386 -28.35 -9.58 -55.50
C ALA A 386 -28.57 -8.04 -55.70
N TRP A 387 -27.47 -7.29 -55.48
CA TRP A 387 -26.84 -6.21 -56.28
C TRP A 387 -27.65 -5.26 -57.22
N GLN A 388 -27.57 -3.93 -57.00
CA GLN A 388 -26.86 -2.91 -57.85
C GLN A 388 -27.21 -1.44 -57.50
N GLU A 389 -26.30 -0.53 -57.85
CA GLU A 389 -26.32 0.97 -57.75
C GLU A 389 -26.68 1.60 -59.15
N PRO A 390 -26.66 2.93 -59.47
CA PRO A 390 -26.69 4.21 -58.70
C PRO A 390 -27.45 5.44 -59.35
N LYS A 391 -27.31 6.67 -58.77
CA LYS A 391 -27.52 8.06 -59.33
C LYS A 391 -28.99 8.61 -59.38
N THR A 392 -29.36 9.92 -59.33
CA THR A 392 -28.76 11.30 -59.47
C THR A 392 -29.47 12.34 -58.52
N ARG A 393 -29.30 13.70 -58.50
CA ARG A 393 -28.13 14.64 -58.42
C ARG A 393 -28.37 16.07 -59.02
N ARG A 394 -29.13 17.02 -58.40
CA ARG A 394 -29.10 18.51 -58.68
C ARG A 394 -29.80 19.36 -57.56
N LYS A 395 -29.15 20.39 -56.94
CA LYS A 395 -29.10 21.87 -57.24
C LYS A 395 -30.45 22.63 -57.07
N ASN A 396 -30.57 23.87 -56.54
CA ASN A 396 -29.62 24.93 -56.12
C ASN A 396 -30.34 26.10 -55.37
N ARG A 397 -29.65 26.86 -54.47
CA ARG A 397 -29.65 28.36 -54.21
C ARG A 397 -30.99 29.19 -54.16
N ALA A 398 -31.17 30.33 -53.45
CA ALA A 398 -30.30 31.27 -52.71
C ALA A 398 -31.11 32.26 -51.78
N LEU A 399 -30.41 32.99 -50.88
CA LEU A 399 -30.48 34.45 -50.50
C LEU A 399 -31.83 35.24 -50.64
N THR A 400 -32.26 36.21 -49.80
CA THR A 400 -31.55 37.18 -48.91
C THR A 400 -32.52 37.97 -47.96
N LYS A 401 -31.98 38.52 -46.84
CA LYS A 401 -32.33 39.78 -46.09
C LYS A 401 -33.79 40.29 -45.95
N GLY A 402 -34.17 40.66 -44.72
CA GLY A 402 -35.21 41.67 -44.43
C GLY A 402 -35.59 41.77 -42.94
N SER A 403 -35.36 42.92 -42.30
CA SER A 403 -35.72 43.19 -40.90
C SER A 403 -37.03 43.97 -40.81
N LEU A 404 -37.89 43.68 -39.81
CA LEU A 404 -38.66 44.66 -39.02
C LEU A 404 -39.42 44.00 -37.85
N ARG A 405 -39.45 44.67 -36.69
CA ARG A 405 -40.26 44.38 -35.48
C ARG A 405 -41.57 45.19 -35.56
N PRO A 406 -42.73 44.78 -34.97
CA PRO A 406 -42.93 44.80 -33.49
C PRO A 406 -43.97 43.82 -32.88
N GLY A 407 -44.06 43.77 -31.53
CA GLY A 407 -45.38 43.76 -30.86
C GLY A 407 -45.90 42.58 -30.00
N LYS A 408 -45.33 42.36 -28.80
CA LYS A 408 -46.01 42.01 -27.50
C LYS A 408 -46.88 40.73 -27.27
N LEU A 409 -46.47 39.98 -26.22
CA LEU A 409 -47.21 39.11 -25.26
C LEU A 409 -47.86 37.80 -25.80
N ARG A 410 -47.93 36.67 -25.05
CA ARG A 410 -47.75 36.38 -23.60
C ARG A 410 -47.12 34.97 -23.36
N LYS A 411 -46.50 34.72 -22.19
CA LYS A 411 -45.75 33.49 -21.79
C LYS A 411 -46.54 32.52 -20.88
N SER A 412 -46.17 31.23 -20.90
CA SER A 412 -45.96 30.34 -19.73
C SER A 412 -45.24 29.04 -20.20
N VAL A 413 -43.90 28.93 -20.17
CA VAL A 413 -43.01 28.51 -19.06
C VAL A 413 -42.86 26.99 -18.92
N THR A 414 -41.65 26.50 -19.24
CA THR A 414 -41.13 25.15 -19.02
C THR A 414 -39.79 25.26 -18.28
N THR A 415 -39.65 24.59 -17.14
CA THR A 415 -38.44 24.59 -16.31
C THR A 415 -37.84 23.18 -16.29
N ASN A 416 -36.64 22.99 -16.86
CA ASN A 416 -35.72 21.88 -16.55
C ASN A 416 -34.34 22.00 -17.23
N GLU A 417 -34.17 22.81 -18.28
CA GLU A 417 -32.86 23.01 -18.93
C GLU A 417 -31.89 23.85 -18.06
N GLU A 418 -32.39 24.90 -17.39
CA GLU A 418 -31.59 25.82 -16.56
C GLU A 418 -30.78 25.12 -15.45
N THR A 419 -31.15 23.91 -15.04
CA THR A 419 -30.42 23.20 -13.97
C THR A 419 -29.14 22.54 -14.47
N ASN A 420 -29.09 22.03 -15.71
CA ASN A 420 -27.88 21.40 -16.24
C ASN A 420 -26.84 22.47 -16.63
N ASP A 421 -27.28 23.54 -17.29
CA ASP A 421 -26.41 24.65 -17.68
C ASP A 421 -25.72 25.30 -16.47
N LEU A 422 -26.41 25.43 -15.34
CA LEU A 422 -25.82 25.97 -14.10
C LEU A 422 -24.70 25.08 -13.53
N TRP A 423 -24.78 23.76 -13.72
CA TRP A 423 -23.74 22.82 -13.28
C TRP A 423 -22.54 22.77 -14.21
N ASP A 424 -22.74 23.02 -15.51
CA ASP A 424 -21.65 23.08 -16.49
C ASP A 424 -20.96 24.45 -16.50
N GLU A 425 -21.67 25.56 -16.27
CA GLU A 425 -21.04 26.88 -16.05
C GLU A 425 -20.13 26.87 -14.80
N LEU A 426 -20.48 26.07 -13.79
CA LEU A 426 -19.61 25.83 -12.63
C LEU A 426 -18.33 25.07 -13.00
N ASN A 427 -18.33 24.19 -14.01
CA ASN A 427 -17.14 23.41 -14.37
C ASN A 427 -16.08 24.25 -15.12
N ASP A 428 -16.47 25.26 -15.90
CA ASP A 428 -15.62 25.89 -16.92
C ASP A 428 -14.87 27.17 -16.51
N ARG A 429 -15.06 27.68 -15.29
CA ARG A 429 -14.23 28.80 -14.77
C ARG A 429 -12.84 28.33 -14.35
N GLY A 430 -11.99 28.06 -15.33
CA GLY A 430 -10.62 27.58 -15.11
C GLY A 430 -9.62 27.68 -16.27
N ASN A 431 -9.98 28.14 -17.48
CA ASN A 431 -9.00 28.26 -18.57
C ASN A 431 -9.34 29.35 -19.63
N ARG A 432 -8.70 30.51 -19.55
CA ARG A 432 -8.64 31.65 -20.52
C ARG A 432 -7.73 32.73 -19.88
N ARG A 433 -6.70 33.31 -20.49
CA ARG A 433 -6.20 33.34 -21.90
C ARG A 433 -4.65 33.38 -21.92
N SER A 434 -4.06 33.13 -23.10
CA SER A 434 -2.69 33.50 -23.45
C SER A 434 -2.64 34.18 -24.83
N GLY A 435 -1.70 35.12 -25.02
CA GLY A 435 -1.40 35.86 -26.27
C GLY A 435 -1.72 37.36 -26.18
N GLU A 436 -0.96 38.30 -26.76
CA GLU A 436 0.36 38.25 -27.45
C GLU A 436 1.02 39.66 -27.46
N TYR A 437 2.37 39.73 -27.52
CA TYR A 437 3.30 40.83 -27.88
C TYR A 437 3.03 42.36 -27.60
N SER A 438 3.89 42.93 -26.72
CA SER A 438 4.79 44.14 -26.82
C SER A 438 4.53 45.36 -27.75
N PRO A 439 5.22 46.52 -27.57
CA PRO A 439 5.64 47.24 -26.33
C PRO A 439 5.42 48.79 -26.43
N HIS A 440 5.63 49.58 -25.35
CA HIS A 440 6.33 50.91 -25.33
C HIS A 440 6.09 51.82 -24.09
N SER A 441 7.19 52.46 -23.65
CA SER A 441 7.38 53.81 -23.05
C SER A 441 6.53 54.38 -21.88
N MET A 442 7.24 54.63 -20.77
CA MET A 442 7.40 55.93 -20.05
C MET A 442 6.27 56.56 -19.18
N ARG A 443 6.78 57.30 -18.17
CA ARG A 443 6.20 58.40 -17.37
C ARG A 443 5.29 58.10 -16.16
N SER A 444 5.93 58.08 -14.99
CA SER A 444 5.57 58.89 -13.80
C SER A 444 5.40 60.39 -14.16
N PRO A 445 4.73 61.27 -13.36
CA PRO A 445 4.80 61.29 -11.88
C PRO A 445 3.60 61.83 -11.04
N SER A 446 3.75 61.69 -9.71
CA SER A 446 3.29 62.58 -8.61
C SER A 446 1.76 62.83 -8.43
N PHE A 447 1.22 63.38 -7.31
CA PHE A 447 1.79 64.17 -6.20
C PHE A 447 1.06 63.93 -4.84
N SER A 448 1.72 64.31 -3.73
CA SER A 448 1.38 64.26 -2.27
C SER A 448 -0.08 64.54 -1.82
N LYS A 449 -0.55 64.21 -0.60
CA LYS A 449 -0.19 64.67 0.80
C LYS A 449 -1.06 63.84 1.80
N LEU A 450 -0.86 63.74 3.13
CA LEU A 450 -0.38 64.67 4.15
C LEU A 450 0.20 63.92 5.40
N ALA A 451 0.99 64.65 6.20
CA ALA A 451 1.68 64.35 7.48
C ALA A 451 0.84 63.81 8.68
N GLY A 452 1.40 63.36 9.82
CA GLY A 452 2.80 63.14 10.24
C GLY A 452 3.04 63.24 11.79
N ARG A 453 4.31 63.13 12.25
CA ARG A 453 4.87 63.28 13.65
C ARG A 453 4.57 62.12 14.64
N ARG A 454 5.44 61.70 15.59
CA ARG A 454 6.85 61.94 16.09
C ARG A 454 7.31 60.57 16.67
N SER A 455 8.53 60.01 16.60
CA SER A 455 9.94 60.46 16.74
C SER A 455 10.42 60.80 18.17
N ALA A 456 11.28 59.93 18.76
CA ALA A 456 12.52 60.30 19.49
C ALA A 456 13.35 59.07 19.95
N SER A 457 14.67 59.18 19.69
CA SER A 457 15.90 58.61 20.30
C SER A 457 15.88 58.16 21.79
N GLY A 458 16.85 57.42 22.34
CA GLY A 458 18.16 56.88 21.87
C GLY A 458 19.15 56.75 23.07
N GLY A 459 20.14 55.83 23.05
CA GLY A 459 21.08 55.66 24.19
C GLY A 459 22.07 54.49 24.05
N ARG A 460 23.22 54.54 24.75
CA ARG A 460 24.40 53.64 24.56
C ARG A 460 24.91 52.98 25.86
N ARG A 461 25.49 51.76 25.69
CA ARG A 461 26.64 51.13 26.41
C ARG A 461 26.63 50.90 27.95
N ALA A 462 26.63 49.61 28.31
CA ALA A 462 27.57 48.84 29.18
C ALA A 462 28.25 49.44 30.45
N PHE A 463 28.33 48.65 31.55
CA PHE A 463 29.58 48.22 32.23
C PHE A 463 29.37 47.15 33.36
N THR A 464 30.29 46.16 33.44
CA THR A 464 30.87 45.37 34.57
C THR A 464 30.10 44.75 35.78
N LEU A 465 30.63 43.60 36.25
CA LEU A 465 30.38 42.81 37.49
C LEU A 465 31.32 43.25 38.67
N PRO A 466 31.43 42.51 39.81
CA PRO A 466 30.50 42.18 40.93
C PRO A 466 31.07 42.71 42.30
N PRO A 467 30.64 42.35 43.56
CA PRO A 467 30.91 41.02 44.21
C PRO A 467 30.02 40.54 45.43
N ARG A 468 30.13 39.23 45.76
CA ARG A 468 30.14 38.51 47.08
C ARG A 468 29.16 38.80 48.28
N ARG A 469 28.59 37.67 48.79
CA ARG A 469 28.76 36.99 50.13
C ARG A 469 27.54 36.85 51.09
N LEU A 470 27.31 35.58 51.52
CA LEU A 470 26.89 35.09 52.88
C LEU A 470 25.49 35.51 53.43
N SER A 471 24.87 34.86 54.44
CA SER A 471 24.89 33.49 55.02
C SER A 471 23.82 33.41 56.14
N GLY A 472 23.34 32.21 56.48
CA GLY A 472 22.43 31.92 57.62
C GLY A 472 21.10 31.34 57.13
N SER A 473 20.66 30.10 57.46
CA SER A 473 20.52 29.44 58.77
C SER A 473 19.53 30.20 59.68
N GLU A 474 18.66 29.58 60.48
CA GLU A 474 18.47 28.18 60.92
C GLU A 474 17.03 28.16 61.55
N ARG A 475 16.16 27.14 61.46
CA ARG A 475 15.94 26.06 62.45
C ARG A 475 14.53 25.44 62.30
N LEU A 476 14.44 24.12 62.54
CA LEU A 476 13.56 23.38 63.48
C LEU A 476 12.04 23.76 63.62
N SER A 477 11.10 22.83 63.82
CA SER A 477 11.17 21.35 63.89
C SER A 477 9.79 20.69 64.02
N LYS A 478 9.70 19.43 63.58
CA LYS A 478 8.90 18.31 64.16
C LYS A 478 7.41 18.54 64.50
N MET A 479 6.58 17.72 63.86
CA MET A 479 5.76 16.74 64.60
C MET A 479 5.59 15.49 63.74
N GLY A 480 5.58 14.31 64.35
CA GLY A 480 5.40 13.02 63.65
C GLY A 480 4.92 11.95 64.62
N TRP A 481 4.47 10.82 64.08
CA TRP A 481 4.15 9.57 64.78
C TRP A 481 4.56 8.38 63.89
N GLY A 482 4.85 7.22 64.48
CA GLY A 482 5.42 6.06 63.78
C GLY A 482 4.96 4.70 64.33
N LEU A 483 5.89 3.72 64.32
CA LEU A 483 5.74 2.24 64.44
C LEU A 483 5.40 1.56 63.09
N TRP A 484 5.97 0.39 62.74
CA TRP A 484 6.89 -0.50 63.49
C TRP A 484 7.98 -1.12 62.57
N ASP A 485 8.94 -1.84 63.15
CA ASP A 485 10.25 -2.21 62.57
C ASP A 485 10.53 -3.73 62.61
N SER A 486 11.50 -4.14 61.79
CA SER A 486 12.52 -5.19 61.96
C SER A 486 12.31 -6.55 61.26
N GLY A 487 13.36 -7.21 60.70
CA GLY A 487 14.75 -6.76 60.50
C GLY A 487 15.72 -7.89 60.05
N ARG A 488 17.03 -7.56 60.00
CA ARG A 488 18.25 -8.40 59.79
C ARG A 488 18.68 -8.83 58.37
N GLY A 489 19.97 -8.60 58.13
CA GLY A 489 20.90 -9.43 57.35
C GLY A 489 22.30 -9.35 57.97
N LYS A 490 23.19 -10.34 57.70
CA LYS A 490 24.66 -10.31 57.91
C LYS A 490 25.32 -11.53 57.24
N SER A 491 26.61 -11.46 56.95
CA SER A 491 27.41 -12.48 56.23
C SER A 491 28.82 -12.64 56.85
N HIS A 492 29.41 -13.86 56.77
CA HIS A 492 30.81 -14.16 56.35
C HIS A 492 31.27 -15.64 56.63
N GLU A 493 32.07 -16.18 55.69
CA GLU A 493 33.22 -17.14 55.77
C GLU A 493 33.22 -18.59 56.40
N SER A 494 33.38 -19.58 55.50
CA SER A 494 34.36 -20.72 55.40
C SER A 494 34.76 -21.73 56.53
N LEU A 495 34.48 -23.04 56.27
CA LEU A 495 35.30 -24.31 56.35
C LEU A 495 36.04 -24.73 57.68
N PRO A 496 36.56 -25.99 57.89
CA PRO A 496 36.74 -27.18 57.00
C PRO A 496 36.43 -28.63 57.58
N VAL A 497 36.75 -29.69 56.79
CA VAL A 497 36.98 -31.15 57.10
C VAL A 497 35.75 -32.08 57.35
N GLY A 498 35.61 -33.29 56.77
CA GLY A 498 36.37 -34.00 55.71
C GLY A 498 36.00 -35.51 55.52
N ARG A 499 36.76 -36.21 54.64
CA ARG A 499 36.84 -37.67 54.28
C ARG A 499 36.22 -38.18 52.94
N ASP A 500 37.12 -38.70 52.10
CA ASP A 500 36.96 -39.61 50.93
C ASP A 500 36.98 -41.11 51.39
N PRO A 501 37.05 -42.19 50.53
CA PRO A 501 37.22 -42.25 49.06
C PRO A 501 36.48 -43.37 48.24
N ALA A 502 36.79 -43.38 46.92
CA ALA A 502 36.87 -44.52 45.98
C ALA A 502 35.70 -44.84 45.00
N SER A 503 36.05 -45.50 43.88
CA SER A 503 35.35 -45.45 42.56
C SER A 503 35.01 -46.86 41.93
N PRO A 504 34.92 -47.14 40.59
CA PRO A 504 33.91 -48.05 39.95
C PRO A 504 34.58 -49.29 39.25
N PRO A 505 34.16 -49.94 38.12
CA PRO A 505 32.98 -49.84 37.21
C PRO A 505 32.38 -51.17 36.63
N GLY A 506 31.43 -51.08 35.67
CA GLY A 506 31.14 -52.10 34.61
C GLY A 506 29.86 -52.96 34.79
N ALA A 507 29.37 -53.74 33.80
CA ALA A 507 29.56 -53.80 32.34
C ALA A 507 28.51 -54.78 31.67
N SER A 508 28.56 -54.92 30.34
CA SER A 508 28.08 -56.05 29.47
C SER A 508 26.58 -56.45 29.32
N GLU A 509 26.03 -56.16 28.12
CA GLU A 509 25.68 -57.14 27.04
C GLU A 509 24.51 -58.19 27.19
N PRO A 510 24.08 -58.97 26.15
CA PRO A 510 22.89 -58.64 25.32
C PRO A 510 21.87 -59.82 25.14
N THR A 511 21.12 -59.86 24.01
CA THR A 511 20.41 -60.98 23.30
C THR A 511 18.88 -60.88 23.07
N ASP A 512 18.50 -60.74 21.79
CA ASP A 512 17.71 -61.63 20.89
C ASP A 512 16.31 -62.21 21.22
N GLY A 513 15.50 -62.41 20.15
CA GLY A 513 14.27 -63.23 20.06
C GLY A 513 12.95 -62.44 20.08
N GLU A 514 12.26 -62.14 18.98
CA GLU A 514 11.47 -62.98 18.04
C GLU A 514 10.17 -63.63 18.60
N ASP A 515 9.08 -63.37 17.84
CA ASP A 515 8.01 -64.28 17.42
C ASP A 515 6.78 -64.68 18.28
N THR A 516 5.65 -64.10 17.85
CA THR A 516 4.34 -64.70 17.45
C THR A 516 3.53 -65.68 18.30
N GLU A 517 2.24 -65.31 18.40
CA GLU A 517 1.01 -66.12 18.21
C GLU A 517 0.52 -67.18 19.22
N GLY A 518 -0.81 -67.21 19.36
CA GLY A 518 -1.63 -68.35 19.79
C GLY A 518 -2.07 -68.39 21.27
N GLU A 519 -3.27 -68.84 21.63
CA GLU A 519 -4.51 -69.03 20.85
C GLU A 519 -5.73 -69.28 21.78
N GLN A 520 -6.95 -69.25 21.23
CA GLN A 520 -8.20 -69.89 21.72
C GLN A 520 -8.96 -69.36 22.98
N GLY A 521 -10.31 -69.29 22.87
CA GLY A 521 -11.21 -68.84 23.96
C GLY A 521 -12.73 -68.82 23.67
N MET A 522 -13.21 -69.72 22.81
CA MET A 522 -14.58 -69.89 22.26
C MET A 522 -15.82 -69.69 23.18
N LYS A 523 -16.94 -69.09 22.66
CA LYS A 523 -18.32 -69.69 22.67
C LYS A 523 -19.48 -68.82 22.06
N ARG A 524 -20.17 -69.39 21.04
CA ARG A 524 -21.63 -69.38 20.65
C ARG A 524 -22.44 -68.04 20.64
N ARG A 525 -23.37 -67.79 19.69
CA ARG A 525 -24.49 -68.64 19.21
C ARG A 525 -25.06 -68.18 17.82
N SER A 526 -25.83 -69.05 17.14
CA SER A 526 -26.50 -68.92 15.80
C SER A 526 -27.75 -68.00 15.80
N LEU A 527 -28.46 -67.65 14.71
CA LEU A 527 -28.71 -68.18 13.33
C LEU A 527 -28.56 -67.05 12.26
N GLY A 528 -28.53 -67.25 10.94
CA GLY A 528 -28.59 -68.46 10.08
C GLY A 528 -29.31 -68.19 8.73
N TRP A 529 -28.95 -69.01 7.71
CA TRP A 529 -29.37 -68.99 6.27
C TRP A 529 -28.73 -67.87 5.41
N ASN A 530 -28.39 -68.01 4.11
CA ASN A 530 -28.01 -69.12 3.18
C ASN A 530 -27.56 -68.49 1.82
N MET A 531 -26.92 -69.10 0.80
CA MET A 531 -26.29 -70.42 0.53
C MET A 531 -25.38 -70.32 -0.74
N GLY A 532 -24.21 -71.01 -0.79
CA GLY A 532 -23.38 -71.50 -1.95
C GLY A 532 -23.20 -70.70 -3.27
N GLY A 533 -22.10 -70.76 -4.04
CA GLY A 533 -20.82 -71.51 -4.06
C GLY A 533 -20.08 -71.12 -5.38
N ASP A 534 -18.92 -71.62 -5.82
CA ASP A 534 -17.88 -72.57 -5.34
C ASP A 534 -16.65 -72.45 -6.30
N ARG A 535 -15.40 -72.67 -5.83
CA ARG A 535 -14.09 -72.90 -6.57
C ARG A 535 -13.69 -72.03 -7.80
N GLY A 536 -12.42 -71.85 -8.19
CA GLY A 536 -11.12 -72.24 -7.61
C GLY A 536 -10.05 -72.56 -8.69
N ARG A 537 -8.80 -72.07 -8.52
CA ARG A 537 -7.53 -72.48 -9.19
C ARG A 537 -7.36 -72.27 -10.72
N GLY A 538 -6.10 -72.02 -11.14
CA GLY A 538 -5.56 -72.57 -12.40
C GLY A 538 -4.87 -71.59 -13.37
N SER A 539 -3.63 -71.92 -13.76
CA SER A 539 -2.88 -71.33 -14.87
C SER A 539 -3.15 -72.05 -16.20
N GLY A 540 -2.94 -71.40 -17.35
CA GLY A 540 -2.95 -72.07 -18.66
C GLY A 540 -2.82 -71.14 -19.87
N THR A 541 -1.97 -71.52 -20.83
CA THR A 541 -1.66 -70.83 -22.11
C THR A 541 -2.36 -71.49 -23.32
N SER A 542 -2.07 -71.03 -24.55
CA SER A 542 -2.49 -71.52 -25.89
C SER A 542 -3.93 -71.12 -26.31
N THR A 543 -4.21 -70.33 -27.36
CA THR A 543 -3.90 -70.31 -28.82
C THR A 543 -4.83 -71.16 -29.68
N SER A 544 -5.14 -70.63 -30.89
CA SER A 544 -5.80 -71.27 -32.05
C SER A 544 -7.26 -71.76 -31.86
N GLU A 545 -8.16 -71.73 -32.85
CA GLU A 545 -8.07 -71.25 -34.25
C GLU A 545 -9.47 -70.91 -34.82
N ASP A 546 -9.49 -70.06 -35.85
CA ASP A 546 -10.60 -69.84 -36.81
C ASP A 546 -10.81 -71.14 -37.66
N PRO A 547 -11.92 -71.38 -38.42
CA PRO A 547 -12.25 -70.52 -39.58
C PRO A 547 -13.72 -70.49 -40.08
N GLY A 548 -14.02 -69.63 -41.08
CA GLY A 548 -14.79 -70.11 -42.24
C GLY A 548 -15.73 -69.18 -43.04
N ASN A 549 -15.17 -68.35 -43.93
CA ASN A 549 -15.71 -67.89 -45.25
C ASN A 549 -16.99 -67.02 -45.37
N GLY A 550 -16.96 -65.98 -46.24
CA GLY A 550 -18.15 -65.14 -46.49
C GLY A 550 -18.24 -64.05 -47.61
N TRP A 551 -17.27 -63.85 -48.52
CA TRP A 551 -17.46 -63.19 -49.86
C TRP A 551 -17.78 -61.65 -50.00
N PHE A 552 -17.34 -61.08 -51.15
CA PHE A 552 -17.53 -59.73 -51.77
C PHE A 552 -16.76 -58.54 -51.12
N LYS A 553 -15.68 -57.99 -51.72
CA LYS A 553 -15.55 -57.14 -52.96
C LYS A 553 -16.24 -55.76 -52.84
N MET A 554 -15.70 -54.62 -53.29
CA MET A 554 -14.36 -54.29 -53.85
C MET A 554 -14.12 -52.76 -53.83
N LYS A 555 -12.88 -52.36 -53.51
CA LYS A 555 -12.00 -51.38 -54.20
C LYS A 555 -12.65 -50.36 -55.16
N TRP A 556 -12.34 -49.06 -55.00
CA TRP A 556 -11.47 -48.21 -55.86
C TRP A 556 -10.93 -47.04 -54.98
N TRP A 557 -9.65 -46.63 -55.01
CA TRP A 557 -8.44 -47.23 -55.56
C TRP A 557 -7.19 -46.70 -54.79
N LYS A 558 -6.24 -47.58 -54.44
CA LYS A 558 -4.87 -47.21 -54.02
C LYS A 558 -3.90 -47.70 -55.10
N LYS A 559 -3.49 -46.80 -55.99
CA LYS A 559 -2.45 -46.90 -57.04
C LYS A 559 -2.45 -45.50 -57.71
N ARG A 560 -1.33 -44.83 -58.00
CA ARG A 560 0.07 -45.18 -58.30
C ARG A 560 0.99 -44.13 -57.63
N TRP A 561 2.31 -44.27 -57.46
CA TRP A 561 3.26 -45.38 -57.70
C TRP A 561 4.48 -45.25 -56.75
N LYS A 562 5.46 -46.13 -56.92
CA LYS A 562 6.74 -46.19 -56.20
C LYS A 562 7.85 -45.66 -57.12
N SER A 563 8.84 -44.97 -56.56
CA SER A 563 10.26 -44.87 -57.01
C SER A 563 10.57 -44.74 -58.52
N GLY A 564 11.17 -43.61 -58.91
CA GLY A 564 11.77 -43.35 -60.21
C GLY A 564 11.70 -41.85 -60.50
N ASP A 565 12.82 -41.26 -60.89
CA ASP A 565 13.05 -39.85 -61.27
C ASP A 565 13.62 -38.95 -60.15
N GLU A 566 14.79 -39.37 -59.64
CA GLU A 566 15.71 -38.54 -58.85
C GLU A 566 16.43 -37.50 -59.75
N GLU A 567 15.73 -36.45 -60.20
CA GLU A 567 16.41 -35.26 -60.76
C GLU A 567 15.58 -33.96 -60.65
N GLU A 568 14.25 -34.02 -60.72
CA GLU A 568 13.40 -32.80 -60.79
C GLU A 568 12.98 -32.21 -59.41
N ILE A 569 13.21 -32.93 -58.31
CA ILE A 569 12.87 -32.46 -56.94
C ILE A 569 13.96 -31.55 -56.35
N LEU A 570 15.19 -31.59 -56.88
CA LEU A 570 16.29 -30.76 -56.38
C LEU A 570 16.10 -29.28 -56.72
N GLU A 571 15.68 -28.94 -57.95
CA GLU A 571 15.45 -27.52 -58.32
C GLU A 571 14.27 -26.88 -57.57
N GLY A 572 13.22 -27.65 -57.26
CA GLY A 572 12.07 -27.16 -56.50
C GLY A 572 12.35 -26.93 -55.01
N VAL A 573 13.19 -27.77 -54.39
CA VAL A 573 13.59 -27.59 -52.98
C VAL A 573 14.65 -26.50 -52.84
N ILE A 574 15.57 -26.37 -53.80
CA ILE A 574 16.51 -25.24 -53.85
C ILE A 574 15.74 -23.92 -53.94
N ASN A 575 14.81 -23.76 -54.91
CA ASN A 575 14.01 -22.55 -55.03
C ASN A 575 13.13 -22.25 -53.80
N MET A 576 12.55 -23.25 -53.13
CA MET A 576 11.78 -22.98 -51.91
C MET A 576 12.69 -22.58 -50.73
N SER A 577 13.92 -23.08 -50.69
CA SER A 577 14.92 -22.65 -49.70
C SER A 577 15.47 -21.26 -50.00
N GLU A 578 15.69 -20.90 -51.27
CA GLU A 578 16.07 -19.55 -51.70
C GLU A 578 14.93 -18.55 -51.47
N VAL A 579 13.68 -18.85 -51.85
CA VAL A 579 12.53 -17.94 -51.63
C VAL A 579 12.19 -17.76 -50.14
N MET A 580 12.53 -18.73 -49.28
CA MET A 580 12.45 -18.57 -47.81
C MET A 580 13.68 -17.89 -47.21
N ALA A 581 14.86 -17.98 -47.84
CA ALA A 581 16.07 -17.25 -47.45
C ALA A 581 16.06 -15.77 -47.90
N GLU A 582 15.50 -15.48 -49.07
CA GLU A 582 15.43 -14.14 -49.70
C GLU A 582 14.45 -13.19 -48.97
N LYS A 583 13.68 -13.71 -48.01
CA LYS A 583 12.89 -12.90 -47.06
C LYS A 583 13.41 -12.88 -45.63
N VAL A 584 14.57 -13.46 -45.36
CA VAL A 584 15.37 -13.09 -44.18
C VAL A 584 16.15 -11.84 -44.54
N VAL A 585 15.50 -10.68 -44.39
CA VAL A 585 16.22 -9.40 -44.40
C VAL A 585 17.27 -9.46 -43.29
N ASP A 586 18.53 -9.23 -43.66
CA ASP A 586 19.69 -9.16 -42.77
C ASP A 586 19.60 -7.94 -41.82
N SER A 587 18.61 -7.96 -40.94
CA SER A 587 18.39 -6.92 -39.94
C SER A 587 19.09 -7.31 -38.65
N THR A 588 20.29 -6.78 -38.45
CA THR A 588 20.96 -6.80 -37.15
C THR A 588 19.99 -6.33 -36.05
N PRO A 589 19.92 -7.02 -34.89
CA PRO A 589 18.93 -6.71 -33.86
C PRO A 589 19.13 -5.30 -33.30
N LYS A 590 18.05 -4.52 -33.31
CA LYS A 590 17.96 -3.14 -32.81
C LYS A 590 18.18 -3.13 -31.31
N THR A 591 19.44 -2.98 -30.92
CA THR A 591 19.86 -3.06 -29.53
C THR A 591 19.47 -1.78 -28.77
N VAL A 592 18.63 -1.92 -27.75
CA VAL A 592 18.38 -0.88 -26.75
C VAL A 592 19.36 -1.12 -25.61
N LEU A 593 20.43 -0.34 -25.60
CA LEU A 593 21.54 -0.45 -24.66
C LEU A 593 21.22 0.33 -23.39
N VAL A 594 21.28 -0.33 -22.24
CA VAL A 594 21.07 0.28 -20.92
C VAL A 594 22.35 0.12 -20.11
N LEU A 595 22.94 1.23 -19.66
CA LEU A 595 24.17 1.22 -18.87
C LEU A 595 23.84 1.48 -17.40
N GLY A 596 24.06 0.49 -16.52
CA GLY A 596 23.88 0.59 -15.06
C GLY A 596 22.74 -0.27 -14.52
N GLY A 597 23.08 -1.37 -13.86
CA GLY A 597 22.16 -2.35 -13.26
C GLY A 597 21.65 -1.99 -11.86
N SER A 598 21.30 -0.72 -11.62
CA SER A 598 20.69 -0.26 -10.36
C SER A 598 19.25 0.21 -10.58
N TYR A 599 18.66 0.88 -9.58
CA TYR A 599 17.25 1.31 -9.54
C TYR A 599 16.77 1.99 -10.82
N ALA A 600 17.64 2.76 -11.49
CA ALA A 600 17.30 3.46 -12.73
C ALA A 600 17.33 2.55 -13.96
N GLY A 601 18.45 1.87 -14.25
CA GLY A 601 18.59 1.08 -15.48
C GLY A 601 17.77 -0.21 -15.49
N ILE A 602 17.68 -0.94 -14.36
CA ILE A 602 16.78 -2.10 -14.25
C ILE A 602 15.32 -1.67 -14.49
N SER A 603 14.91 -0.55 -13.90
CA SER A 603 13.58 0.01 -14.14
C SER A 603 13.35 0.44 -15.58
N ALA A 604 14.37 1.00 -16.25
CA ALA A 604 14.28 1.40 -17.65
C ALA A 604 14.14 0.17 -18.56
N ALA A 605 14.94 -0.87 -18.34
CA ALA A 605 14.88 -2.13 -19.09
C ALA A 605 13.52 -2.84 -18.92
N HIS A 606 13.02 -3.02 -17.68
CA HIS A 606 11.70 -3.60 -17.46
C HIS A 606 10.57 -2.73 -18.03
N ASN A 607 10.64 -1.40 -17.89
CA ASN A 607 9.65 -0.50 -18.45
C ASN A 607 9.63 -0.57 -19.98
N PHE A 608 10.80 -0.65 -20.62
CA PHE A 608 10.91 -0.86 -22.05
C PHE A 608 10.23 -2.16 -22.47
N LEU A 609 10.65 -3.30 -21.90
CA LEU A 609 10.13 -4.63 -22.25
C LEU A 609 8.61 -4.76 -22.02
N ARG A 610 8.07 -4.17 -20.94
CA ARG A 610 6.65 -4.32 -20.56
C ARG A 610 5.72 -3.28 -21.18
N ASN A 611 6.19 -2.06 -21.46
CA ASN A 611 5.34 -0.92 -21.87
C ASN A 611 5.70 -0.32 -23.23
N VAL A 612 6.99 -0.23 -23.57
CA VAL A 612 7.44 0.34 -24.85
C VAL A 612 7.37 -0.72 -25.96
N LEU A 613 8.12 -1.82 -25.82
CA LEU A 613 8.26 -2.89 -26.81
C LEU A 613 6.92 -3.42 -27.34
N PRO A 614 5.86 -3.64 -26.53
CA PRO A 614 4.57 -4.10 -27.05
C PRO A 614 3.87 -3.12 -27.97
N SER A 615 4.29 -1.85 -28.00
CA SER A 615 3.76 -0.77 -28.85
C SER A 615 4.55 -0.54 -30.13
N LEU A 616 5.76 -1.11 -30.26
CA LEU A 616 6.63 -0.90 -31.42
C LEU A 616 6.25 -1.82 -32.60
N PRO A 617 6.53 -1.41 -33.86
CA PRO A 617 6.56 -2.32 -34.99
C PRO A 617 7.69 -3.35 -34.81
N ASP A 618 7.57 -4.50 -35.47
CA ASP A 618 8.64 -5.51 -35.61
C ASP A 618 9.32 -5.86 -34.28
N LYS A 619 8.51 -6.19 -33.27
CA LYS A 619 8.92 -6.41 -31.87
C LYS A 619 10.06 -7.42 -31.70
N ALA A 620 10.11 -8.42 -32.58
CA ALA A 620 11.18 -9.43 -32.60
C ALA A 620 12.54 -8.87 -33.05
N SER A 621 12.59 -7.70 -33.69
CA SER A 621 13.83 -7.03 -34.10
C SER A 621 14.53 -6.26 -32.98
N TYR A 622 13.90 -6.09 -31.81
CA TYR A 622 14.48 -5.34 -30.68
C TYR A 622 14.98 -6.29 -29.57
N ASN A 623 16.19 -6.03 -29.08
CA ASN A 623 16.79 -6.68 -27.91
C ASN A 623 17.20 -5.61 -26.89
N VAL A 624 17.02 -5.88 -25.60
CA VAL A 624 17.51 -5.00 -24.52
C VAL A 624 18.80 -5.57 -23.94
N THR A 625 19.91 -4.86 -24.13
CA THR A 625 21.20 -5.21 -23.52
C THR A 625 21.42 -4.35 -22.28
N LEU A 626 21.40 -4.95 -21.10
CA LEU A 626 21.71 -4.29 -19.83
C LEU A 626 23.16 -4.58 -19.43
N VAL A 627 23.98 -3.53 -19.37
CA VAL A 627 25.38 -3.62 -18.94
C VAL A 627 25.52 -3.16 -17.49
N ASN A 628 26.21 -3.92 -16.65
CA ASN A 628 26.54 -3.51 -15.29
C ASN A 628 27.90 -4.05 -14.84
N THR A 629 28.63 -3.31 -13.99
CA THR A 629 29.97 -3.71 -13.51
C THR A 629 29.98 -4.96 -12.64
N SER A 630 28.80 -5.34 -12.12
CA SER A 630 28.54 -6.47 -11.23
C SER A 630 27.30 -7.22 -11.70
N SER A 631 27.34 -8.55 -11.65
CA SER A 631 26.20 -9.47 -11.83
C SER A 631 25.02 -9.20 -10.90
N HIS A 632 25.26 -8.56 -9.74
CA HIS A 632 24.23 -8.31 -8.73
C HIS A 632 23.84 -6.84 -8.61
N PHE A 633 22.53 -6.62 -8.46
CA PHE A 633 21.93 -5.41 -7.94
C PHE A 633 22.14 -5.33 -6.43
N TYR A 634 22.35 -4.11 -5.90
CA TYR A 634 22.41 -3.87 -4.45
C TYR A 634 21.43 -2.78 -3.99
N SER A 635 20.67 -3.09 -2.95
CA SER A 635 19.68 -2.22 -2.31
C SER A 635 20.36 -1.12 -1.50
N ARG A 636 20.95 -0.11 -2.16
CA ARG A 636 21.61 1.05 -1.51
C ARG A 636 20.83 1.66 -0.32
N PRO A 637 19.46 1.79 -0.33
CA PRO A 637 18.72 2.28 0.82
C PRO A 637 18.92 1.51 2.12
N SER A 638 19.22 0.20 2.08
CA SER A 638 19.40 -0.64 3.27
C SER A 638 20.84 -0.77 3.75
N ALA A 639 21.80 -0.19 3.02
CA ALA A 639 23.21 -0.21 3.39
C ALA A 639 23.49 0.24 4.84
N PRO A 640 22.88 1.31 5.39
CA PRO A 640 23.16 1.73 6.77
C PRO A 640 22.90 0.67 7.85
N ARG A 641 21.99 -0.28 7.60
CA ARG A 641 21.76 -1.43 8.49
C ARG A 641 22.59 -2.66 8.07
N GLY A 642 22.72 -2.91 6.76
CA GLY A 642 23.54 -4.02 6.23
C GLY A 642 25.00 -3.94 6.69
N VAL A 643 25.60 -2.75 6.70
CA VAL A 643 26.98 -2.57 7.18
C VAL A 643 27.12 -2.67 8.70
N VAL A 644 26.03 -2.55 9.48
CA VAL A 644 26.08 -2.69 10.94
C VAL A 644 25.81 -4.12 11.39
N SER A 645 24.90 -4.85 10.74
CA SER A 645 24.57 -6.22 11.13
C SER A 645 23.93 -7.05 10.01
N GLU A 646 24.65 -8.06 9.53
CA GLU A 646 24.10 -9.10 8.64
C GLU A 646 22.89 -9.82 9.27
N LYS A 647 22.88 -10.01 10.59
CA LYS A 647 21.75 -10.62 11.32
C LYS A 647 20.46 -9.81 11.19
N LEU A 648 20.53 -8.49 11.12
CA LEU A 648 19.37 -7.61 10.95
C LEU A 648 18.98 -7.43 9.48
N HIS A 649 19.96 -7.51 8.57
CA HIS A 649 19.75 -7.35 7.14
C HIS A 649 20.67 -8.29 6.34
N PRO A 650 20.26 -9.56 6.15
CA PRO A 650 21.08 -10.56 5.47
C PRO A 650 21.34 -10.20 4.01
N PHE A 651 22.48 -10.61 3.46
CA PHE A 651 22.85 -10.30 2.08
C PHE A 651 21.83 -10.81 1.04
N SER A 652 21.14 -11.92 1.31
CA SER A 652 20.04 -12.44 0.47
C SER A 652 18.80 -11.53 0.38
N LYS A 653 18.71 -10.47 1.19
CA LYS A 653 17.67 -9.43 1.11
C LYS A 653 18.20 -8.09 0.58
N ALA A 654 19.51 -7.99 0.39
CA ALA A 654 20.21 -6.77 -0.01
C ALA A 654 20.76 -6.85 -1.44
N TYR A 655 21.23 -8.03 -1.83
CA TYR A 655 21.83 -8.35 -3.13
C TYR A 655 20.92 -9.30 -3.91
N TYR A 656 20.73 -9.01 -5.19
CA TYR A 656 19.86 -9.77 -6.08
C TYR A 656 20.57 -9.98 -7.42
N ASP A 657 20.54 -11.20 -7.95
CA ASP A 657 21.08 -11.50 -9.28
C ASP A 657 20.27 -10.75 -10.36
N ILE A 658 20.96 -10.00 -11.23
CA ILE A 658 20.30 -9.18 -12.25
C ILE A 658 19.72 -10.06 -13.36
N ALA A 659 20.44 -11.09 -13.81
CA ALA A 659 19.97 -11.96 -14.90
C ALA A 659 18.71 -12.75 -14.48
N GLN A 660 18.66 -13.23 -13.24
CA GLN A 660 17.50 -13.90 -12.68
C GLN A 660 16.25 -13.02 -12.68
N GLY A 661 16.39 -11.73 -12.39
CA GLY A 661 15.29 -10.75 -12.45
C GLY A 661 14.62 -10.62 -13.83
N PHE A 662 15.34 -10.97 -14.89
CA PHE A 662 14.85 -10.93 -16.28
C PHE A 662 14.54 -12.32 -16.86
N ALA A 663 14.67 -13.41 -16.08
CA ALA A 663 14.42 -14.78 -16.55
C ALA A 663 12.96 -15.05 -17.01
N ALA A 664 12.02 -14.16 -16.68
CA ALA A 664 10.62 -14.23 -17.12
C ALA A 664 10.38 -13.71 -18.56
N TYR A 665 11.37 -13.10 -19.21
CA TYR A 665 11.26 -12.63 -20.59
C TYR A 665 11.67 -13.71 -21.61
N PRO A 666 11.09 -13.73 -22.82
CA PRO A 666 11.50 -14.65 -23.88
C PRO A 666 12.99 -14.55 -24.21
N ALA A 667 13.61 -15.69 -24.49
CA ALA A 667 15.00 -15.76 -24.95
C ALA A 667 15.21 -14.86 -26.17
N GLY A 668 16.31 -14.09 -26.17
CA GLY A 668 16.66 -13.14 -27.23
C GLY A 668 16.06 -11.73 -27.09
N GLN A 669 15.08 -11.50 -26.20
CA GLN A 669 14.56 -10.13 -25.95
C GLN A 669 15.39 -9.34 -24.91
N PHE A 670 16.16 -10.04 -24.08
CA PHE A 670 17.02 -9.45 -23.06
C PHE A 670 18.38 -10.13 -23.05
N THR A 671 19.43 -9.34 -22.86
CA THR A 671 20.81 -9.78 -22.68
C THR A 671 21.41 -9.04 -21.49
N PHE A 672 21.92 -9.76 -20.50
CA PHE A 672 22.75 -9.17 -19.43
C PHE A 672 24.22 -9.28 -19.81
N LEU A 673 24.98 -8.19 -19.63
CA LEU A 673 26.41 -8.14 -19.87
C LEU A 673 27.12 -7.60 -18.61
N GLU A 674 27.88 -8.46 -17.94
CA GLU A 674 28.76 -8.01 -16.86
C GLU A 674 29.97 -7.29 -17.48
N GLY A 675 30.14 -6.00 -17.18
CA GLY A 675 31.14 -5.14 -17.80
C GLY A 675 31.00 -3.66 -17.43
N THR A 676 32.04 -2.89 -17.71
CA THR A 676 32.13 -1.46 -17.37
C THR A 676 32.22 -0.63 -18.64
N ALA A 677 31.37 0.38 -18.80
CA ALA A 677 31.48 1.32 -19.91
C ALA A 677 32.77 2.16 -19.79
N THR A 678 33.58 2.17 -20.86
CA THR A 678 34.89 2.87 -20.93
C THR A 678 34.93 3.98 -21.97
N SER A 679 34.07 3.93 -22.99
CA SER A 679 33.89 5.01 -23.97
C SER A 679 32.44 5.11 -24.43
N PHE A 680 32.02 6.31 -24.83
CA PHE A 680 30.73 6.58 -25.45
C PHE A 680 30.94 7.52 -26.64
N ASP A 681 30.54 7.07 -27.84
CA ASP A 681 30.58 7.85 -29.07
C ASP A 681 29.19 7.92 -29.73
N PRO A 682 28.49 9.07 -29.64
CA PRO A 682 27.20 9.24 -30.29
C PRO A 682 27.27 9.35 -31.81
N ALA A 683 28.42 9.69 -32.42
CA ALA A 683 28.52 9.83 -33.87
C ALA A 683 28.53 8.47 -34.58
N THR A 684 29.16 7.45 -33.98
CA THR A 684 29.14 6.06 -34.48
C THR A 684 28.04 5.20 -33.85
N HIS A 685 27.27 5.75 -32.91
CA HIS A 685 26.31 5.01 -32.09
C HIS A 685 26.93 3.81 -31.36
N THR A 686 28.12 3.99 -30.76
CA THR A 686 28.85 2.92 -30.06
C THR A 686 29.19 3.25 -28.61
N VAL A 687 29.32 2.20 -27.79
CA VAL A 687 29.84 2.25 -26.43
C VAL A 687 30.90 1.15 -26.28
N GLY A 688 32.09 1.51 -25.80
CA GLY A 688 33.12 0.53 -25.44
C GLY A 688 32.84 -0.02 -24.05
N ILE A 689 32.77 -1.34 -23.90
CA ILE A 689 32.55 -2.06 -22.64
C ILE A 689 33.78 -2.90 -22.30
N ALA A 690 34.46 -2.59 -21.20
CA ALA A 690 35.48 -3.47 -20.63
C ALA A 690 34.81 -4.63 -19.89
N LEU A 691 35.04 -5.85 -20.37
CA LEU A 691 34.59 -7.09 -19.74
C LEU A 691 35.49 -7.44 -18.52
N PRO A 692 35.06 -8.34 -17.62
CA PRO A 692 35.90 -8.83 -16.52
C PRO A 692 37.24 -9.42 -16.97
N THR A 693 37.34 -9.92 -18.20
CA THR A 693 38.57 -10.39 -18.86
C THR A 693 39.55 -9.27 -19.25
N LYS A 694 39.21 -8.00 -18.96
CA LYS A 694 39.91 -6.77 -19.38
C LYS A 694 39.94 -6.53 -20.90
N GLN A 695 39.28 -7.37 -21.69
CA GLN A 695 39.03 -7.10 -23.10
C GLN A 695 37.95 -6.04 -23.26
N VAL A 696 38.11 -5.13 -24.22
CA VAL A 696 37.11 -4.10 -24.54
C VAL A 696 36.29 -4.56 -25.74
N GLN A 697 34.99 -4.72 -25.53
CA GLN A 697 34.01 -5.02 -26.58
C GLN A 697 33.28 -3.73 -26.96
N THR A 698 33.29 -3.38 -28.25
CA THR A 698 32.47 -2.28 -28.78
C THR A 698 31.04 -2.78 -29.01
N VAL A 699 30.06 -2.12 -28.43
CA VAL A 699 28.62 -2.42 -28.58
C VAL A 699 27.93 -1.27 -29.30
N THR A 700 27.39 -1.55 -30.49
CA THR A 700 26.55 -0.61 -31.25
C THR A 700 25.12 -0.59 -30.70
N TYR A 701 24.50 0.58 -30.64
CA TYR A 701 23.14 0.74 -30.11
C TYR A 701 22.19 1.43 -31.10
N HIS A 702 20.91 1.04 -31.07
CA HIS A 702 19.81 1.75 -31.74
C HIS A 702 19.21 2.83 -30.81
N ALA A 703 19.23 2.59 -29.50
CA ALA A 703 18.90 3.56 -28.46
C ALA A 703 19.76 3.32 -27.22
N LEU A 704 20.13 4.38 -26.51
CA LEU A 704 21.02 4.33 -25.34
C LEU A 704 20.38 4.99 -24.12
N VAL A 705 20.33 4.27 -23.01
CA VAL A 705 19.94 4.79 -21.70
C VAL A 705 21.14 4.76 -20.75
N ILE A 706 21.66 5.93 -20.39
CA ILE A 706 22.73 6.05 -19.40
C ILE A 706 22.11 6.18 -18.00
N ALA A 707 22.31 5.15 -17.18
CA ALA A 707 21.73 4.98 -15.86
C ALA A 707 22.76 4.51 -14.80
N THR A 708 24.05 4.77 -15.05
CA THR A 708 25.20 4.31 -14.25
C THR A 708 25.25 4.88 -12.82
N GLY A 709 24.42 5.88 -12.53
CA GLY A 709 24.20 6.43 -11.20
C GLY A 709 25.44 7.11 -10.60
N THR A 710 25.62 6.92 -9.30
CA THR A 710 26.66 7.54 -8.49
C THR A 710 27.28 6.51 -7.54
N ALA A 711 28.60 6.56 -7.38
CA ALA A 711 29.34 5.84 -6.35
C ALA A 711 29.37 6.64 -5.03
N PRO A 712 29.10 6.03 -3.87
CA PRO A 712 29.40 6.65 -2.58
C PRO A 712 30.92 6.81 -2.37
N THR A 713 31.33 7.50 -1.31
CA THR A 713 32.74 7.55 -0.91
C THR A 713 33.15 6.35 -0.05
N TRP A 714 32.18 5.62 0.52
CA TRP A 714 32.43 4.40 1.30
C TRP A 714 31.96 3.16 0.55
N VAL A 715 32.85 2.19 0.31
CA VAL A 715 32.54 0.99 -0.46
C VAL A 715 31.53 0.08 0.23
N ALA A 716 31.50 0.03 1.57
CA ALA A 716 30.45 -0.71 2.25
C ALA A 716 29.03 -0.15 2.00
N HIS A 717 28.89 1.12 1.55
CA HIS A 717 27.61 1.71 1.17
C HIS A 717 27.19 1.48 -0.30
N GLY A 718 28.03 0.90 -1.18
CA GLY A 718 27.65 0.70 -2.57
C GLY A 718 28.64 -0.11 -3.41
N ILE A 719 28.14 -0.68 -4.52
CA ILE A 719 29.00 -1.38 -5.49
C ILE A 719 29.82 -0.35 -6.27
N HIS A 720 31.14 -0.46 -6.21
CA HIS A 720 32.08 0.34 -7.01
C HIS A 720 32.62 -0.44 -8.20
N THR A 721 32.97 -1.70 -7.98
CA THR A 721 33.43 -2.66 -8.99
C THR A 721 32.50 -3.87 -8.98
N THR A 722 32.72 -4.79 -8.04
CA THR A 722 31.97 -6.04 -7.85
C THR A 722 31.15 -6.02 -6.55
N HIS A 723 30.12 -6.86 -6.45
CA HIS A 723 29.33 -6.97 -5.21
C HIS A 723 30.08 -7.72 -4.10
N GLN A 724 30.98 -8.65 -4.45
CA GLN A 724 31.78 -9.41 -3.50
C GLN A 724 32.68 -8.46 -2.68
N LEU A 725 33.35 -7.49 -3.31
CA LEU A 725 34.17 -6.49 -2.62
C LEU A 725 33.35 -5.70 -1.57
N THR A 726 32.13 -5.27 -1.91
CA THR A 726 31.23 -4.62 -0.95
C THR A 726 30.84 -5.54 0.21
N GLN A 727 30.53 -6.81 -0.07
CA GLN A 727 30.18 -7.79 0.97
C GLN A 727 31.37 -8.13 1.89
N GLU A 728 32.58 -8.23 1.34
CA GLU A 728 33.80 -8.46 2.10
C GLU A 728 34.17 -7.24 2.95
N SER A 729 34.03 -6.02 2.41
CA SER A 729 34.14 -4.76 3.16
C SER A 729 33.16 -4.72 4.35
N GLN A 730 31.90 -5.14 4.12
CA GLN A 730 30.90 -5.25 5.18
C GLN A 730 31.26 -6.28 6.25
N LYS A 731 31.71 -7.48 5.86
CA LYS A 731 32.15 -8.54 6.79
C LYS A 731 33.37 -8.11 7.60
N ALA A 732 34.37 -7.47 6.98
CA ALA A 732 35.55 -6.93 7.65
C ALA A 732 35.15 -5.88 8.69
N PHE A 733 34.23 -4.99 8.33
CA PHE A 733 33.68 -3.99 9.25
C PHE A 733 32.90 -4.64 10.41
N HIS A 734 32.02 -5.61 10.14
CA HIS A 734 31.30 -6.39 11.17
C HIS A 734 32.25 -7.05 12.17
N ALA A 735 33.35 -7.63 11.69
CA ALA A 735 34.34 -8.31 12.52
C ALA A 735 35.10 -7.33 13.45
N ALA A 736 35.30 -6.08 13.02
CA ALA A 736 35.99 -5.06 13.82
C ALA A 736 35.09 -4.39 14.87
N LEU A 737 33.77 -4.27 14.61
CA LEU A 737 32.81 -3.56 15.48
C LEU A 737 32.86 -3.94 16.98
N PRO A 738 32.99 -5.21 17.40
CA PRO A 738 33.05 -5.58 18.82
C PRO A 738 34.24 -5.01 19.59
N SER A 739 35.31 -4.65 18.88
CA SER A 739 36.59 -4.14 19.44
C SER A 739 36.71 -2.62 19.46
N ALA A 740 35.89 -1.92 18.67
CA ALA A 740 35.98 -0.47 18.49
C ALA A 740 35.49 0.29 19.72
N LYS A 741 36.25 1.31 20.14
CA LYS A 741 35.91 2.25 21.22
C LYS A 741 35.64 3.66 20.71
N THR A 742 36.25 4.05 19.59
CA THR A 742 35.98 5.33 18.90
C THR A 742 35.62 5.11 17.43
N ILE A 743 34.52 5.71 16.97
CA ILE A 743 34.06 5.67 15.58
C ILE A 743 33.82 7.09 15.09
N VAL A 744 34.45 7.47 13.97
CA VAL A 744 34.25 8.78 13.33
C VAL A 744 33.52 8.61 12.01
N ILE A 745 32.43 9.35 11.83
CA ILE A 745 31.56 9.30 10.66
C ILE A 745 31.62 10.66 9.97
N ALA A 746 32.21 10.72 8.79
CA ALA A 746 32.27 11.96 8.02
C ALA A 746 31.00 12.11 7.17
N GLY A 747 30.16 13.11 7.47
CA GLY A 747 28.95 13.45 6.72
C GLY A 747 27.67 13.41 7.54
N GLY A 748 27.01 14.58 7.72
CA GLY A 748 25.72 14.72 8.41
C GLY A 748 24.47 14.44 7.56
N GLY A 749 24.64 13.78 6.40
CA GLY A 749 23.55 13.41 5.50
C GLY A 749 22.79 12.15 5.93
N PRO A 750 21.75 11.71 5.18
CA PRO A 750 20.91 10.57 5.54
C PRO A 750 21.69 9.28 5.80
N ALA A 751 22.64 8.93 4.93
CA ALA A 751 23.44 7.72 5.09
C ALA A 751 24.30 7.74 6.37
N GLY A 752 24.97 8.87 6.66
CA GLY A 752 25.76 9.03 7.89
C GLY A 752 24.90 9.02 9.15
N VAL A 753 23.74 9.69 9.15
CA VAL A 753 22.79 9.71 10.27
C VAL A 753 22.13 8.35 10.52
N GLU A 754 21.76 7.63 9.46
CA GLU A 754 21.20 6.27 9.56
C GLU A 754 22.23 5.29 10.10
N THR A 755 23.46 5.33 9.58
CA THR A 755 24.56 4.47 10.01
C THR A 755 24.95 4.76 11.46
N ALA A 756 25.04 6.04 11.85
CA ALA A 756 25.29 6.45 13.23
C ALA A 756 24.17 5.99 14.20
N GLY A 757 22.92 6.03 13.75
CA GLY A 757 21.77 5.57 14.52
C GLY A 757 21.74 4.06 14.74
N GLU A 758 22.07 3.27 13.71
CA GLU A 758 22.19 1.81 13.84
C GLU A 758 23.42 1.43 14.69
N LEU A 759 24.59 2.05 14.49
CA LEU A 759 25.77 1.82 15.32
C LEU A 759 25.56 2.19 16.79
N GLY A 760 24.96 3.36 17.06
CA GLY A 760 24.63 3.79 18.42
C GLY A 760 23.67 2.83 19.10
N HIS A 761 22.69 2.29 18.36
CA HIS A 761 21.78 1.28 18.88
C HIS A 761 22.50 -0.05 19.16
N GLU A 762 23.35 -0.53 18.25
CA GLU A 762 24.06 -1.81 18.35
C GLU A 762 25.08 -1.81 19.49
N LEU A 763 25.86 -0.73 19.61
CA LEU A 763 27.02 -0.66 20.48
C LEU A 763 26.71 -0.04 21.85
N ASN A 764 25.83 0.98 21.91
CA ASN A 764 25.47 1.68 23.15
C ASN A 764 24.07 1.34 23.69
N GLY A 765 23.24 0.63 22.91
CA GLY A 765 21.94 0.12 23.34
C GLY A 765 20.75 1.06 23.06
N LEU A 766 19.57 0.63 23.53
CA LEU A 766 18.29 1.21 23.11
C LEU A 766 17.84 2.35 24.06
N PRO A 767 17.65 3.59 23.57
CA PRO A 767 17.27 4.71 24.42
C PRO A 767 15.79 4.64 24.84
N GLY A 768 15.56 4.33 26.12
CA GLY A 768 14.24 4.35 26.76
C GLY A 768 13.51 5.70 26.63
N MET A 769 12.21 5.72 26.90
CA MET A 769 11.35 6.90 26.68
C MET A 769 11.86 8.15 27.43
N PHE A 770 12.32 7.95 28.67
CA PHE A 770 12.86 9.01 29.55
C PHE A 770 14.40 9.04 29.59
N ALA A 771 15.10 8.28 28.74
CA ALA A 771 16.56 8.26 28.75
C ALA A 771 17.14 9.59 28.25
N SER A 772 18.14 10.10 28.97
CA SER A 772 19.01 11.21 28.53
C SER A 772 20.20 10.68 27.74
N ALA A 773 21.04 11.57 27.20
CA ALA A 773 22.33 11.18 26.62
C ALA A 773 23.19 10.48 27.70
N PRO A 774 23.84 9.34 27.38
CA PRO A 774 24.77 8.70 28.30
C PRO A 774 25.99 9.60 28.51
N LYS A 775 26.42 9.78 29.76
CA LYS A 775 27.61 10.58 30.09
C LYS A 775 28.91 9.93 29.61
N ASP A 776 28.96 8.61 29.61
CA ASP A 776 30.07 7.80 29.12
C ASP A 776 29.50 6.61 28.32
N PRO A 777 29.38 6.73 26.98
CA PRO A 777 28.91 5.63 26.14
C PRO A 777 30.02 4.57 25.97
N LYS A 778 29.62 3.29 25.84
CA LYS A 778 30.55 2.16 25.62
C LYS A 778 31.45 2.40 24.41
N VAL A 779 30.89 2.98 23.35
CA VAL A 779 31.61 3.38 22.13
C VAL A 779 31.29 4.84 21.83
N LYS A 780 32.32 5.67 21.68
CA LYS A 780 32.19 7.08 21.34
C LYS A 780 32.05 7.22 19.82
N ILE A 781 30.84 7.57 19.37
CA ILE A 781 30.52 7.74 17.95
C ILE A 781 30.39 9.24 17.68
N THR A 782 31.11 9.76 16.69
CA THR A 782 31.11 11.20 16.35
C THR A 782 30.81 11.39 14.87
N ILE A 783 29.75 12.13 14.55
CA ILE A 783 29.47 12.62 13.20
C ILE A 783 30.20 13.95 13.00
N VAL A 784 30.99 14.08 11.94
CA VAL A 784 31.61 15.34 11.51
C VAL A 784 30.88 15.86 10.28
N THR A 785 30.45 17.12 10.27
CA THR A 785 29.76 17.70 9.11
C THR A 785 30.06 19.19 8.91
N SER A 786 30.19 19.61 7.65
CA SER A 786 30.43 21.01 7.29
C SER A 786 29.17 21.88 7.38
N ASP A 787 28.00 21.25 7.42
CA ASP A 787 26.72 21.93 7.60
C ASP A 787 26.54 22.46 9.04
N THR A 788 25.59 23.38 9.21
CA THR A 788 25.17 23.92 10.50
C THR A 788 24.06 23.09 11.18
N LYS A 789 23.63 21.99 10.55
CA LYS A 789 22.61 21.06 11.05
C LYS A 789 22.77 19.68 10.39
N LEU A 790 22.32 18.62 11.04
CA LEU A 790 22.12 17.33 10.39
C LEU A 790 20.99 17.39 9.35
N LEU A 791 21.02 16.50 8.37
CA LEU A 791 19.99 16.33 7.34
C LEU A 791 19.63 17.65 6.63
N PRO A 792 20.53 18.24 5.80
CA PRO A 792 20.37 19.57 5.20
C PRO A 792 19.02 19.79 4.48
N ALA A 793 18.50 18.76 3.83
CA ALA A 793 17.22 18.77 3.12
C ALA A 793 15.98 18.90 4.03
N LEU A 794 16.09 18.60 5.33
CA LEU A 794 15.01 18.69 6.30
C LEU A 794 15.03 20.01 7.08
N ARG A 795 13.86 20.51 7.45
CA ARG A 795 13.72 21.77 8.22
C ARG A 795 14.29 21.62 9.64
N PRO A 796 14.80 22.69 10.27
CA PRO A 796 15.54 22.62 11.54
C PRO A 796 14.85 21.82 12.65
N ALA A 797 13.53 22.00 12.83
CA ALA A 797 12.76 21.27 13.84
C ALA A 797 12.65 19.74 13.63
N ILE A 798 13.06 19.22 12.47
CA ILE A 798 13.19 17.79 12.19
C ILE A 798 14.65 17.35 12.37
N ALA A 799 15.62 18.15 11.91
CA ALA A 799 17.05 17.95 12.13
C ALA A 799 17.42 17.90 13.63
N THR A 800 17.00 18.88 14.43
CA THR A 800 17.20 18.90 15.89
C THR A 800 16.54 17.71 16.58
N LYS A 801 15.46 17.16 16.01
CA LYS A 801 14.85 15.92 16.52
C LYS A 801 15.74 14.70 16.22
N ALA A 802 16.43 14.66 15.08
CA ALA A 802 17.38 13.60 14.75
C ALA A 802 18.55 13.60 15.74
N GLU A 803 19.16 14.77 15.93
CA GLU A 803 20.25 15.00 16.87
C GLU A 803 19.88 14.58 18.30
N ASN A 804 18.69 14.97 18.79
CA ASN A 804 18.19 14.54 20.10
C ASN A 804 17.94 13.02 20.24
N ILE A 805 17.73 12.29 19.14
CA ILE A 805 17.61 10.82 19.18
C ILE A 805 19.00 10.18 19.17
N LEU A 806 19.91 10.70 18.34
CA LEU A 806 21.32 10.28 18.24
C LEU A 806 22.08 10.50 19.56
N ALA A 807 21.94 11.66 20.19
CA ALA A 807 22.57 11.98 21.47
C ALA A 807 22.17 10.98 22.59
N LYS A 808 20.91 10.51 22.59
CA LYS A 808 20.44 9.47 23.52
C LYS A 808 21.07 8.08 23.28
N MET A 809 21.70 7.87 22.12
CA MET A 809 22.48 6.67 21.76
C MET A 809 24.00 6.89 21.92
N GLY A 810 24.43 7.99 22.54
CA GLY A 810 25.84 8.32 22.72
C GLY A 810 26.56 8.80 21.46
N VAL A 811 25.80 9.25 20.45
CA VAL A 811 26.35 9.83 19.22
C VAL A 811 26.49 11.35 19.37
N ASN A 812 27.71 11.85 19.18
CA ASN A 812 28.05 13.28 19.16
C ASN A 812 28.06 13.83 17.72
N VAL A 813 27.97 15.15 17.59
CA VAL A 813 28.04 15.83 16.29
C VAL A 813 28.98 17.03 16.37
N ILE A 814 29.90 17.14 15.40
CA ILE A 814 30.76 18.30 15.17
C ILE A 814 30.26 19.00 13.90
N TYR A 815 29.81 20.25 14.06
CA TYR A 815 29.24 21.09 12.99
C TYR A 815 30.27 22.04 12.39
N GLY A 816 29.96 22.60 11.21
CA GLY A 816 30.78 23.63 10.55
C GLY A 816 32.19 23.22 10.16
N THR A 817 32.51 21.92 10.21
CA THR A 817 33.89 21.40 10.11
C THR A 817 33.97 20.27 9.09
N LYS A 818 35.04 20.23 8.30
CA LYS A 818 35.29 19.17 7.30
C LYS A 818 36.38 18.23 7.80
N VAL A 819 36.36 16.99 7.32
CA VAL A 819 37.56 16.14 7.31
C VAL A 819 38.42 16.62 6.15
N GLU A 820 39.67 16.99 6.42
CA GLU A 820 40.63 17.45 5.40
C GLU A 820 41.55 16.31 4.95
N SER A 821 42.00 15.48 5.89
CA SER A 821 42.81 14.29 5.60
C SER A 821 42.56 13.18 6.61
N VAL A 822 42.87 11.96 6.19
CA VAL A 822 42.90 10.76 7.03
C VAL A 822 44.24 10.06 6.85
N LEU A 823 44.78 9.52 7.94
CA LEU A 823 46.02 8.75 7.95
C LEU A 823 45.76 7.40 8.61
N PRO A 824 45.95 6.25 7.92
CA PRO A 824 46.37 6.14 6.51
C PRO A 824 45.31 6.62 5.51
N VAL A 825 45.72 6.90 4.27
CA VAL A 825 44.88 7.53 3.23
C VAL A 825 43.72 6.63 2.77
N ASN A 826 43.88 5.31 2.84
CA ASN A 826 42.85 4.30 2.55
C ASN A 826 41.91 4.02 3.75
N ALA A 827 42.03 4.73 4.88
CA ALA A 827 41.22 4.45 6.07
C ALA A 827 39.71 4.45 5.78
N GLY A 828 39.03 3.40 6.23
CA GLY A 828 37.61 3.15 6.00
C GLY A 828 37.26 2.49 4.65
N ASN A 829 38.18 2.37 3.70
CA ASN A 829 37.95 1.78 2.37
C ASN A 829 39.00 0.71 2.02
N GLU A 830 38.87 0.11 0.84
CA GLU A 830 39.94 -0.64 0.20
C GLU A 830 41.07 0.25 -0.33
N ASP A 831 42.26 -0.33 -0.48
CA ASP A 831 43.34 0.25 -1.28
C ASP A 831 42.92 0.30 -2.78
N PRO A 832 42.93 1.48 -3.45
CA PRO A 832 42.42 1.61 -4.82
C PRO A 832 43.22 0.87 -5.90
N ALA A 833 44.45 0.42 -5.62
CA ALA A 833 45.32 -0.24 -6.59
C ALA A 833 45.29 -1.77 -6.47
N THR A 834 45.13 -2.28 -5.24
CA THR A 834 45.18 -3.71 -4.90
C THR A 834 43.82 -4.28 -4.48
N LEU A 835 42.84 -3.42 -4.19
CA LEU A 835 41.53 -3.76 -3.60
C LEU A 835 41.62 -4.45 -2.22
N ALA A 836 42.77 -4.31 -1.53
CA ALA A 836 42.96 -4.84 -0.18
C ALA A 836 42.09 -4.09 0.85
N LEU A 837 41.44 -4.82 1.76
CA LEU A 837 40.48 -4.28 2.74
C LEU A 837 41.10 -3.95 4.11
N ASP A 838 42.43 -3.86 4.21
CA ASP A 838 43.16 -3.50 5.41
C ASP A 838 42.76 -2.10 5.94
N GLY A 839 42.55 -1.15 5.02
CA GLY A 839 42.08 0.20 5.33
C GLY A 839 40.75 0.26 6.09
N VAL A 840 39.84 -0.72 5.91
CA VAL A 840 38.52 -0.77 6.58
C VAL A 840 38.63 -0.92 8.10
N THR A 841 39.67 -1.63 8.57
CA THR A 841 39.85 -1.96 10.00
C THR A 841 41.05 -1.25 10.64
N THR A 842 41.78 -0.44 9.87
CA THR A 842 42.97 0.25 10.36
C THR A 842 42.60 1.48 11.17
N LYS A 843 43.15 1.55 12.40
CA LYS A 843 43.05 2.74 13.27
C LYS A 843 43.59 3.96 12.53
N THR A 844 42.87 5.07 12.60
CA THR A 844 43.19 6.27 11.82
C THR A 844 43.23 7.53 12.65
N THR A 845 44.04 8.49 12.23
CA THR A 845 43.95 9.88 12.66
C THR A 845 43.19 10.67 11.60
N VAL A 846 42.09 11.30 12.01
CA VAL A 846 41.23 12.14 11.17
C VAL A 846 41.56 13.61 11.48
N THR A 847 42.12 14.32 10.50
CA THR A 847 42.45 15.74 10.60
C THR A 847 41.27 16.58 10.13
N LEU A 848 40.86 17.53 10.95
CA LEU A 848 39.70 18.39 10.73
C LEU A 848 40.10 19.81 10.30
N SER A 849 39.22 20.48 9.55
CA SER A 849 39.43 21.85 9.02
C SER A 849 39.45 22.96 10.08
N ASN A 850 39.28 22.62 11.36
CA ASN A 850 39.48 23.49 12.51
C ASN A 850 40.89 23.31 13.14
N GLY A 851 41.73 22.42 12.59
CA GLY A 851 43.04 22.05 13.11
C GLY A 851 43.02 20.93 14.16
N GLU A 852 41.86 20.35 14.47
CA GLU A 852 41.71 19.26 15.43
C GLU A 852 42.05 17.89 14.81
N ASN A 853 42.71 17.03 15.58
CA ASN A 853 43.03 15.66 15.19
C ASN A 853 42.25 14.67 16.07
N ILE A 854 41.44 13.81 15.47
CA ILE A 854 40.62 12.81 16.16
C ILE A 854 41.14 11.41 15.84
N ALA A 855 41.53 10.66 16.88
CA ALA A 855 41.88 9.24 16.74
C ALA A 855 40.62 8.35 16.72
N ALA A 856 40.46 7.56 15.66
CA ALA A 856 39.34 6.66 15.46
C ALA A 856 39.82 5.20 15.33
N ASP A 857 39.17 4.27 16.03
CA ASP A 857 39.36 2.83 15.78
C ASP A 857 38.74 2.42 14.44
N LEU A 858 37.60 3.04 14.07
CA LEU A 858 36.93 2.89 12.79
C LEU A 858 36.52 4.24 12.21
N TYR A 859 36.67 4.40 10.90
CA TYR A 859 36.29 5.61 10.18
C TYR A 859 35.32 5.28 9.03
N ILE A 860 34.29 6.12 8.88
CA ILE A 860 33.20 5.93 7.93
C ILE A 860 33.11 7.16 7.02
N PRO A 861 33.58 7.09 5.76
CA PRO A 861 33.51 8.19 4.80
C PRO A 861 32.11 8.31 4.15
N ALA A 862 31.10 8.71 4.92
CA ALA A 862 29.73 8.96 4.46
C ALA A 862 29.53 10.34 3.77
N MET A 863 30.57 10.86 3.11
CA MET A 863 30.60 12.19 2.50
C MET A 863 30.27 12.14 1.00
N GLY A 864 29.17 12.74 0.58
CA GLY A 864 28.85 12.97 -0.83
C GLY A 864 28.74 11.69 -1.67
N VAL A 865 28.70 11.89 -2.99
CA VAL A 865 28.73 10.83 -4.02
C VAL A 865 29.43 11.37 -5.28
N LYS A 866 29.99 10.48 -6.11
CA LYS A 866 30.61 10.81 -7.40
C LYS A 866 29.78 10.23 -8.55
N PRO A 867 29.43 10.99 -9.59
CA PRO A 867 28.75 10.45 -10.77
C PRO A 867 29.66 9.50 -11.56
N ASN A 868 29.07 8.39 -12.03
CA ASN A 868 29.77 7.34 -12.78
C ASN A 868 29.77 7.67 -14.28
N THR A 869 30.53 8.70 -14.64
CA THR A 869 30.54 9.36 -15.98
C THR A 869 31.92 9.40 -16.64
N GLN A 870 32.89 8.63 -16.13
CA GLN A 870 34.29 8.63 -16.59
C GLN A 870 34.46 8.31 -18.08
N PHE A 871 33.51 7.58 -18.67
CA PHE A 871 33.47 7.20 -20.08
C PHE A 871 32.75 8.21 -21.00
N VAL A 872 32.10 9.24 -20.42
CA VAL A 872 31.30 10.22 -21.14
C VAL A 872 32.17 11.42 -21.53
N PRO A 873 32.19 11.84 -22.82
CA PRO A 873 32.90 13.03 -23.26
C PRO A 873 32.51 14.29 -22.47
N LYS A 874 33.50 15.12 -22.13
CA LYS A 874 33.34 16.26 -21.21
C LYS A 874 32.30 17.30 -21.63
N ASN A 875 32.03 17.45 -22.93
CA ASN A 875 31.02 18.37 -23.45
C ASN A 875 29.60 18.01 -22.98
N PHE A 876 29.29 16.72 -22.79
CA PHE A 876 27.98 16.27 -22.28
C PHE A 876 27.86 16.36 -20.76
N LEU A 877 28.86 16.89 -20.05
CA LEU A 877 28.91 16.93 -18.59
C LEU A 877 28.83 18.36 -18.04
N SER A 878 28.13 18.48 -16.92
CA SER A 878 28.20 19.67 -16.05
C SER A 878 29.57 19.80 -15.37
N GLU A 879 29.88 20.98 -14.83
CA GLU A 879 31.09 21.24 -14.01
C GLU A 879 31.27 20.23 -12.86
N LYS A 880 30.17 19.64 -12.37
CA LYS A 880 30.16 18.65 -11.28
C LYS A 880 30.23 17.20 -11.77
N GLY A 881 30.41 16.97 -13.07
CA GLY A 881 30.53 15.65 -13.69
C GLY A 881 29.22 14.90 -13.94
N TYR A 882 28.06 15.50 -13.69
CA TYR A 882 26.74 14.91 -14.00
C TYR A 882 26.39 15.15 -15.47
N ILE A 883 25.69 14.22 -16.10
CA ILE A 883 25.27 14.32 -17.51
C ILE A 883 24.24 15.43 -17.69
N ASN A 884 24.52 16.36 -18.60
CA ASN A 884 23.59 17.40 -19.02
C ASN A 884 22.49 16.76 -19.88
N ASN A 885 21.29 16.63 -19.33
CA ASN A 885 20.13 16.15 -20.06
C ASN A 885 18.97 17.14 -19.97
N ASN A 886 18.03 17.01 -20.90
CA ASN A 886 16.82 17.80 -20.92
C ASN A 886 15.95 17.46 -19.70
N ALA A 887 15.86 18.38 -18.74
CA ALA A 887 15.18 18.13 -17.47
C ALA A 887 13.68 17.83 -17.57
N LYS A 888 13.07 17.99 -18.76
CA LYS A 888 11.66 17.64 -19.02
C LYS A 888 11.52 16.32 -19.78
N THR A 889 12.33 16.09 -20.81
CA THR A 889 12.15 14.94 -21.71
C THR A 889 13.09 13.77 -21.40
N LEU A 890 14.15 14.02 -20.63
CA LEU A 890 15.23 13.11 -20.21
C LEU A 890 16.24 12.73 -21.32
N ARG A 891 16.09 13.30 -22.53
CA ARG A 891 17.03 13.16 -23.67
C ARG A 891 18.36 13.88 -23.42
N ILE A 892 19.45 13.39 -24.00
CA ILE A 892 20.71 14.14 -24.11
C ILE A 892 20.69 14.84 -25.47
N ASP A 893 20.07 16.02 -25.54
CA ASP A 893 19.77 16.69 -26.82
C ASP A 893 21.03 16.94 -27.69
N GLU A 894 22.18 17.20 -27.07
CA GLU A 894 23.48 17.38 -27.76
C GLU A 894 24.09 16.08 -28.31
N ALA A 895 23.68 14.91 -27.81
CA ALA A 895 24.17 13.61 -28.27
C ALA A 895 23.34 13.02 -29.43
N GLY A 896 22.34 13.77 -29.93
CA GLY A 896 21.50 13.34 -31.03
C GLY A 896 20.32 12.44 -30.62
N PRO A 897 19.64 11.82 -31.61
CA PRO A 897 18.42 11.06 -31.38
C PRO A 897 18.67 9.76 -30.59
N ASN A 898 17.64 9.30 -29.89
CA ASN A 898 17.60 8.03 -29.14
C ASN A 898 18.64 7.89 -28.00
N VAL A 899 19.22 8.98 -27.51
CA VAL A 899 20.12 8.98 -26.34
C VAL A 899 19.46 9.65 -25.13
N TYR A 900 19.45 8.98 -23.98
CA TYR A 900 18.79 9.40 -22.75
C TYR A 900 19.68 9.23 -21.52
N ALA A 901 19.45 10.02 -20.47
CA ALA A 901 20.07 9.83 -19.16
C ALA A 901 19.02 9.83 -18.04
N VAL A 902 19.13 8.89 -17.09
CA VAL A 902 18.11 8.67 -16.06
C VAL A 902 18.71 8.28 -14.70
N GLY A 903 18.16 8.83 -13.62
CA GLY A 903 18.63 8.63 -12.25
C GLY A 903 19.77 9.56 -11.85
N ASP A 904 20.45 9.22 -10.74
CA ASP A 904 21.41 10.09 -10.05
C ASP A 904 22.62 10.54 -10.90
N VAL A 905 22.83 9.97 -12.09
CA VAL A 905 23.91 10.35 -13.02
C VAL A 905 23.64 11.66 -13.76
N ALA A 906 22.37 12.11 -13.83
CA ALA A 906 21.92 13.18 -14.72
C ALA A 906 21.41 14.41 -13.96
N THR A 907 21.60 15.61 -14.53
CA THR A 907 21.38 16.90 -13.85
C THR A 907 19.93 17.20 -13.47
N TYR A 908 18.95 16.54 -14.09
CA TYR A 908 17.54 16.70 -13.71
C TYR A 908 17.20 16.15 -12.31
N CYS A 909 17.93 15.11 -11.88
CA CYS A 909 17.68 14.38 -10.63
C CYS A 909 18.27 15.16 -9.45
N VAL A 910 17.52 15.29 -8.35
CA VAL A 910 18.06 15.87 -7.09
C VAL A 910 18.47 14.77 -6.09
N GLY A 911 18.36 13.51 -6.52
CA GLY A 911 18.86 12.33 -5.82
C GLY A 911 17.76 11.55 -5.13
N GLY A 912 17.77 10.24 -5.34
CA GLY A 912 16.94 9.30 -4.59
C GLY A 912 15.85 8.60 -5.43
N VAL A 913 15.40 7.47 -4.88
CA VAL A 913 14.64 6.45 -5.61
C VAL A 913 13.26 6.95 -6.10
N MET A 914 12.65 7.94 -5.46
CA MET A 914 11.33 8.47 -5.86
C MET A 914 11.40 9.38 -7.10
N ASP A 915 12.50 10.12 -7.29
CA ASP A 915 12.76 10.87 -8.53
C ASP A 915 12.94 9.89 -9.70
N ILE A 916 13.69 8.81 -9.49
CA ILE A 916 13.83 7.71 -10.46
C ILE A 916 12.45 7.13 -10.83
N TYR A 917 11.64 6.74 -9.85
CA TYR A 917 10.33 6.11 -10.13
C TYR A 917 9.34 7.03 -10.85
N SER A 918 9.44 8.34 -10.69
CA SER A 918 8.61 9.31 -11.42
C SER A 918 9.18 9.68 -12.79
N ALA A 919 10.49 9.52 -13.01
CA ALA A 919 11.15 9.73 -14.29
C ALA A 919 11.00 8.56 -15.27
N ILE A 920 11.02 7.31 -14.81
CA ILE A 920 10.95 6.13 -15.69
C ILE A 920 9.70 6.10 -16.60
N PRO A 921 8.48 6.41 -16.13
CA PRO A 921 7.30 6.52 -17.00
C PRO A 921 7.32 7.71 -17.96
N VAL A 922 8.25 8.66 -17.80
CA VAL A 922 8.47 9.77 -18.75
C VAL A 922 9.45 9.33 -19.83
N LEU A 923 10.57 8.73 -19.42
CA LEU A 923 11.55 8.10 -20.31
C LEU A 923 10.88 7.11 -21.27
N GLY A 924 10.06 6.20 -20.75
CA GLY A 924 9.40 5.17 -21.56
C GLY A 924 8.48 5.72 -22.65
N GLU A 925 7.64 6.72 -22.35
CA GLU A 925 6.73 7.29 -23.37
C GLU A 925 7.49 8.14 -24.40
N ASN A 926 8.50 8.91 -23.98
CA ASN A 926 9.30 9.71 -24.90
C ASN A 926 10.16 8.82 -25.81
N MET A 927 10.79 7.76 -25.27
CA MET A 927 11.52 6.77 -26.06
C MET A 927 10.61 5.99 -27.00
N LYS A 928 9.41 5.59 -26.55
CA LYS A 928 8.40 4.97 -27.41
C LYS A 928 8.03 5.88 -28.58
N ARG A 929 7.86 7.19 -28.33
CA ARG A 929 7.58 8.19 -29.35
C ARG A 929 8.73 8.31 -30.35
N ASP A 930 9.96 8.43 -29.86
CA ASP A 930 11.15 8.57 -30.73
C ASP A 930 11.35 7.33 -31.63
N LEU A 931 11.19 6.12 -31.06
CA LEU A 931 11.32 4.85 -31.78
C LEU A 931 10.15 4.56 -32.76
N LEU A 932 9.01 5.24 -32.61
CA LEU A 932 7.89 5.19 -33.56
C LEU A 932 8.04 6.21 -34.70
N GLY A 933 8.88 7.24 -34.54
CA GLY A 933 9.06 8.32 -35.52
C GLY A 933 7.72 8.97 -35.90
N ASP A 934 7.48 9.10 -37.22
CA ASP A 934 6.25 9.69 -37.76
C ASP A 934 4.95 8.95 -37.37
N LYS A 935 5.05 7.69 -36.93
CA LYS A 935 3.90 6.90 -36.43
C LYS A 935 3.49 7.30 -35.00
N ALA A 936 4.23 8.19 -34.34
CA ALA A 936 3.97 8.57 -32.96
C ALA A 936 2.93 9.70 -32.81
N THR A 937 1.76 9.35 -32.28
CA THR A 937 0.70 10.31 -31.92
C THR A 937 0.94 10.97 -30.56
N GLY A 938 0.59 12.25 -30.42
CA GLY A 938 0.63 12.99 -29.15
C GLY A 938 1.84 13.91 -28.99
N VAL A 939 2.03 14.44 -27.78
CA VAL A 939 3.14 15.35 -27.42
C VAL A 939 4.07 14.68 -26.40
N ASP A 940 5.32 15.16 -26.33
CA ASP A 940 6.29 14.72 -25.32
C ASP A 940 5.73 14.81 -23.89
N LYS A 941 5.95 13.77 -23.12
CA LYS A 941 5.65 13.73 -21.69
C LYS A 941 6.72 14.51 -20.95
N GLN A 942 6.29 15.43 -20.08
CA GLN A 942 7.21 16.28 -19.31
C GLN A 942 7.37 15.74 -17.88
N TYR A 943 8.62 15.52 -17.48
CA TYR A 943 8.99 15.30 -16.10
C TYR A 943 8.79 16.58 -15.27
N SER A 944 8.28 16.43 -14.06
CA SER A 944 8.08 17.51 -13.10
C SER A 944 8.58 17.05 -11.73
N PRO A 945 9.76 17.52 -11.27
CA PRO A 945 10.34 17.06 -10.03
C PRO A 945 9.56 17.55 -8.82
N ASN A 946 9.36 16.67 -7.85
CA ASN A 946 8.75 17.03 -6.57
C ASN A 946 9.76 17.76 -5.68
N ARG A 947 9.73 19.10 -5.69
CA ARG A 947 10.62 19.94 -4.85
C ARG A 947 10.18 20.08 -3.38
N LYS A 948 9.14 19.36 -2.93
CA LYS A 948 8.68 19.41 -1.53
C LYS A 948 9.55 18.53 -0.65
N GLU A 949 9.85 19.00 0.57
CA GLU A 949 10.59 18.28 1.62
C GLU A 949 10.06 16.83 1.77
N THR A 950 10.84 15.87 1.27
CA THR A 950 10.49 14.44 1.19
C THR A 950 11.75 13.63 1.45
N GLN A 951 11.92 13.15 2.68
CA GLN A 951 13.08 12.35 3.11
C GLN A 951 12.71 11.58 4.37
N LEU A 952 13.06 10.28 4.42
CA LEU A 952 12.79 9.37 5.53
C LEU A 952 14.09 8.80 6.07
N VAL A 953 14.35 9.05 7.36
CA VAL A 953 15.63 8.77 8.01
C VAL A 953 15.38 7.98 9.30
N PRO A 954 15.47 6.64 9.26
CA PRO A 954 15.54 5.81 10.46
C PRO A 954 16.74 6.21 11.33
N ILE A 955 16.59 6.08 12.64
CA ILE A 955 17.67 6.35 13.60
C ILE A 955 17.64 5.21 14.62
N GLY A 956 18.42 4.18 14.31
CA GLY A 956 18.38 2.88 14.96
C GLY A 956 17.07 2.12 14.71
N ARG A 957 16.97 0.92 15.30
CA ARG A 957 15.94 -0.08 14.97
C ARG A 957 14.47 0.28 15.21
N SER A 958 14.15 1.36 15.93
CA SER A 958 12.77 1.67 16.39
C SER A 958 12.33 3.13 16.27
N LYS A 959 13.20 4.04 15.83
CA LYS A 959 12.92 5.48 15.74
C LYS A 959 13.33 6.03 14.38
N GLY A 960 12.89 7.25 14.09
CA GLY A 960 13.26 7.95 12.87
C GLY A 960 12.65 9.35 12.80
N VAL A 961 13.14 10.11 11.82
CA VAL A 961 12.61 11.42 11.47
C VAL A 961 12.38 11.49 9.96
N GLY A 962 11.50 12.39 9.54
CA GLY A 962 11.28 12.60 8.12
C GLY A 962 10.07 13.45 7.82
N ALA A 963 9.92 13.71 6.52
CA ALA A 963 8.76 14.34 5.95
C ALA A 963 8.41 13.68 4.61
N ILE A 964 7.14 13.78 4.21
CA ILE A 964 6.66 13.43 2.87
C ILE A 964 5.83 14.60 2.37
N MET A 965 6.11 15.09 1.16
CA MET A 965 5.33 16.19 0.54
C MET A 965 5.25 17.47 1.40
N GLY A 966 6.26 17.74 2.24
CA GLY A 966 6.27 18.85 3.20
C GLY A 966 5.61 18.55 4.57
N TRP A 967 4.96 17.41 4.74
CA TRP A 967 4.34 17.01 6.00
C TRP A 967 5.33 16.25 6.88
N LYS A 968 5.58 16.75 8.09
CA LYS A 968 6.42 16.08 9.10
C LYS A 968 5.73 14.80 9.56
N LEU A 969 6.43 13.67 9.49
CA LEU A 969 5.88 12.41 9.98
C LEU A 969 6.18 12.17 11.47
N PRO A 970 5.23 11.57 12.22
CA PRO A 970 5.53 10.91 13.49
C PRO A 970 6.57 9.79 13.32
N SER A 971 7.39 9.56 14.34
CA SER A 971 8.51 8.60 14.29
C SER A 971 8.07 7.17 13.96
N PHE A 972 6.86 6.80 14.38
CA PHE A 972 6.29 5.47 14.13
C PHE A 972 6.06 5.21 12.65
N PHE A 973 5.61 6.20 11.87
CA PHE A 973 5.43 6.06 10.42
C PHE A 973 6.78 5.99 9.69
N VAL A 974 7.79 6.74 10.12
CA VAL A 974 9.15 6.62 9.54
C VAL A 974 9.72 5.21 9.77
N TRP A 975 9.48 4.65 10.96
CA TRP A 975 9.83 3.27 11.26
C TRP A 975 9.01 2.26 10.42
N MET A 976 7.68 2.40 10.37
CA MET A 976 6.81 1.50 9.62
C MET A 976 7.15 1.47 8.11
N ILE A 977 7.35 2.64 7.51
CA ILE A 977 7.56 2.81 6.06
C ILE A 977 8.99 2.41 5.65
N LYS A 978 10.01 2.80 6.42
CA LYS A 978 11.43 2.51 6.10
C LYS A 978 12.17 1.80 7.22
N GLY A 979 12.06 2.23 8.47
CA GLY A 979 12.90 1.70 9.56
C GLY A 979 12.68 0.21 9.93
N ARG A 980 11.59 -0.43 9.51
CA ARG A 980 11.29 -1.84 9.77
C ARG A 980 12.26 -2.76 9.02
N ASP A 981 12.36 -2.59 7.71
CA ASP A 981 13.08 -3.47 6.78
C ASP A 981 14.03 -2.72 5.82
N TYR A 982 14.14 -1.40 5.95
CA TYR A 982 14.87 -0.50 5.04
C TYR A 982 14.42 -0.58 3.58
N PHE A 983 13.11 -0.72 3.35
CA PHE A 983 12.51 -0.89 2.02
C PHE A 983 12.89 -2.21 1.31
N ALA A 984 13.40 -3.23 2.02
CA ALA A 984 13.68 -4.53 1.43
C ALA A 984 12.48 -5.10 0.65
N GLY A 985 11.27 -5.01 1.22
CA GLY A 985 10.04 -5.45 0.53
C GLY A 985 9.69 -4.65 -0.73
N MET A 986 10.22 -3.44 -0.91
CA MET A 986 10.05 -2.65 -2.15
C MET A 986 11.14 -2.90 -3.19
N THR A 987 12.22 -3.62 -2.84
CA THR A 987 13.35 -3.86 -3.74
C THR A 987 13.06 -4.99 -4.73
N GLN A 988 12.57 -6.14 -4.26
CA GLN A 988 12.32 -7.29 -5.14
C GLN A 988 11.38 -6.97 -6.34
N PRO A 989 10.26 -6.24 -6.16
CA PRO A 989 9.39 -5.84 -7.28
C PRO A 989 10.05 -4.93 -8.34
N VAL A 990 11.17 -4.30 -8.01
CA VAL A 990 11.97 -3.51 -8.97
C VAL A 990 12.84 -4.44 -9.81
N VAL A 991 13.40 -5.49 -9.20
CA VAL A 991 14.37 -6.42 -9.80
C VAL A 991 13.72 -7.49 -10.66
N ASP A 992 12.51 -7.96 -10.32
CA ASP A 992 11.69 -8.84 -11.18
C ASP A 992 10.81 -8.05 -12.19
N GLY A 993 10.82 -6.73 -12.06
CA GLY A 993 10.05 -5.81 -12.89
C GLY A 993 8.54 -5.86 -12.73
N SER A 994 7.99 -6.56 -11.73
CA SER A 994 6.56 -6.60 -11.43
C SER A 994 6.00 -5.20 -11.15
N LYS A 995 6.81 -4.32 -10.53
CA LYS A 995 6.53 -2.87 -10.38
C LYS A 995 6.21 -2.16 -11.69
N TRP A 996 6.77 -2.64 -12.80
CA TRP A 996 6.62 -2.09 -14.15
C TRP A 996 5.66 -2.90 -15.02
N GLY A 997 4.97 -3.87 -14.43
CA GLY A 997 3.82 -4.54 -15.03
C GLY A 997 2.78 -3.54 -15.52
N LYS A 998 2.06 -3.91 -16.58
CA LYS A 998 0.83 -3.20 -16.90
C LYS A 998 -0.11 -3.39 -15.72
N ILE A 999 -0.57 -2.28 -15.14
CA ILE A 999 -1.78 -2.28 -14.31
C ILE A 999 -2.84 -3.05 -15.12
N PRO A 1000 -3.52 -4.06 -14.54
CA PRO A 1000 -4.62 -4.72 -15.23
C PRO A 1000 -5.58 -3.66 -15.76
N LYS A 1001 -5.82 -3.68 -17.08
CA LYS A 1001 -6.72 -2.75 -17.75
C LYS A 1001 -8.17 -3.03 -17.37
#